data_AF-A0A9E1IGE9-F1
#
_entry.id   AF-A0A9E1IGE9-F1
#
_cell.length_a   1.000
_cell.length_b   1.000
_cell.length_c   1.000
_cell.angle_alpha   90.00
_cell.angle_beta   90.00
_cell.angle_gamma   90.00
#
_symmetry.space_group_name_H-M   'P 1'
#
loop_
_entity.id
_entity.type
_entity.pdbx_description
1 polymer ?
#
loop_
_entity_poly.entity_id
_entity_poly.type
_entity_poly.pdbx_seq_one_letter_code
_entity_poly.pdbx_strand_id
1 'polypeptide(L)'
;VTALTTDEKLELHDITTSKLESFDTLARAHQLLATLTGESKLDEFSFVVRWPTLTDDEKLERYSEYACHELNFFLSRKDPQFFAEVIKPYLAHKKHQTFVDHYLLDHDLSPYLKPWAWGRLNVVERILLGAKLADQRQSMSRHIKDLFDLLSPDIEEQNRLFDTALQGSALETEDAFGMSAACEKAVAAAPPPPAKPMAQRARRRSKGLCAKSEAKPKMAEECEEICDELASGFDFDHDEPEPMMDLEERQVARQLYRKLDKTKEWAENNYYKLPISEQGPDLVQVNAFWCDFALHRGPQPFLSPHWTQATSNFTEMMLALAVLDLPFAAGEHVAEFDGPQMELKAASPAIVFHQQIKSATAAAQKVPILVSQNYFCADDRHRWEGNECFDKYVEDEFIAHRVYLCQVVLTNPTSARHKLDLLLQIPQGAIAVANGFVTKGIHIVLEAWATETIEYSFYFPVPGQFPHFPVHVSKNQEFVAAAAPTRLEVVLNPSKIDRTSWSFVSQRGDAAEVMAHLKSHNIERLDLGRIAWRMKDSTFYHQVIDLLSQRHVYDNTLWSYSIKHKDIPNIRQYLQHTDLAHQVGPIIDSPLLSIEPVPRGTYEHLEYAPLVNARAHPLGEKRKILNNRFSEQYRQLIDLLCFCPQLSSDDWLSVTYYLLLQDRIEEAHEAARHVDPDQISTRLQHHYIESYLAFFGDSPQAARPIAEQYRKYPVLRWRKLFLNVLSQLDETETAGVVDEEDRDQQQTRAASTEPALEFSVEKQLVTISYQNLVQCRVNYYQMDIELLFSRQPFVQQQSGQFSFIQPNRSELLELPPESTSHQFSLPHEFQGKNVIVEITAKGISQSQTCYAHTMSIQIVENYGQIKVTAQGDGTPLSRTYVKVYASMGPGKARFYKDGYTDLRGRFDYTSLSTDELDRVQRFALLLMSEEHGAVIREAKPPKR
;
A
#
# COMPACT_ATOMS: atom_id res chain seq x y z
N VAL A 1 26.39 -4.44 23.85
CA VAL A 1 26.08 -3.18 23.13
C VAL A 1 26.06 -2.05 24.14
N THR A 2 26.69 -0.92 23.84
CA THR A 2 26.74 0.27 24.71
C THR A 2 26.25 1.48 23.93
N ALA A 3 25.28 2.21 24.46
CA ALA A 3 24.90 3.52 23.93
C ALA A 3 25.78 4.60 24.58
N LEU A 4 26.34 5.49 23.77
CA LEU A 4 27.22 6.58 24.19
C LEU A 4 26.61 7.92 23.75
N THR A 5 26.41 8.81 24.70
CA THR A 5 26.11 10.23 24.45
C THR A 5 27.42 11.04 24.33
N THR A 6 27.32 12.32 23.96
CA THR A 6 28.49 13.19 23.84
C THR A 6 29.31 13.23 25.13
N ASP A 7 30.63 13.10 24.99
CA ASP A 7 31.64 13.03 26.05
C ASP A 7 31.64 11.75 26.92
N GLU A 8 30.75 10.79 26.68
CA GLU A 8 30.81 9.47 27.34
C GLU A 8 31.94 8.61 26.79
N LYS A 9 32.40 7.68 27.65
CA LYS A 9 33.57 6.83 27.42
C LYS A 9 33.21 5.36 27.42
N LEU A 10 33.83 4.60 26.52
CA LEU A 10 33.81 3.14 26.52
C LEU A 10 35.24 2.61 26.70
N GLU A 11 35.43 1.77 27.71
CA GLU A 11 36.71 1.11 27.98
C GLU A 11 36.70 -0.34 27.49
N LEU A 12 37.72 -0.73 26.73
CA LEU A 12 38.03 -2.11 26.36
C LEU A 12 39.39 -2.51 26.96
N HIS A 13 39.41 -3.59 27.74
CA HIS A 13 40.61 -4.01 28.46
C HIS A 13 41.65 -4.75 27.59
N ASP A 14 41.22 -5.37 26.49
CA ASP A 14 42.10 -6.10 25.58
C ASP A 14 41.58 -6.03 24.14
N ILE A 15 42.18 -5.15 23.33
CA ILE A 15 41.86 -4.99 21.91
C ILE A 15 42.28 -6.19 21.04
N THR A 16 43.16 -7.07 21.52
CA THR A 16 43.68 -8.19 20.71
C THR A 16 42.68 -9.33 20.59
N THR A 17 41.75 -9.43 21.53
CA THR A 17 40.69 -10.45 21.58
C THR A 17 39.29 -9.85 21.47
N SER A 18 39.18 -8.53 21.30
CA SER A 18 37.91 -7.83 21.21
C SER A 18 37.54 -7.49 19.77
N LYS A 19 36.23 -7.47 19.49
CA LYS A 19 35.65 -6.91 18.27
C LYS A 19 34.81 -5.70 18.64
N LEU A 20 34.82 -4.67 17.79
CA LEU A 20 34.07 -3.44 17.99
C LEU A 20 33.50 -2.95 16.66
N GLU A 21 32.24 -2.52 16.67
CA GLU A 21 31.57 -1.83 15.57
C GLU A 21 30.75 -0.66 16.12
N SER A 22 30.82 0.50 15.46
CA SER A 22 30.11 1.71 15.89
C SER A 22 29.04 2.14 14.89
N PHE A 23 27.84 2.43 15.39
CA PHE A 23 26.76 3.08 14.65
C PHE A 23 26.60 4.50 15.17
N ASP A 24 27.22 5.45 14.47
CA ASP A 24 27.36 6.86 14.83
C ASP A 24 26.55 7.81 13.93
N THR A 25 25.90 7.28 12.89
CA THR A 25 25.03 8.03 11.98
C THR A 25 23.73 7.29 11.66
N LEU A 26 22.70 8.03 11.30
CA LEU A 26 21.45 7.46 10.77
C LEU A 26 21.67 6.64 9.49
N ALA A 27 22.65 7.02 8.66
CA ALA A 27 22.99 6.29 7.44
C ALA A 27 23.47 4.86 7.73
N ARG A 28 24.39 4.69 8.70
CA ARG A 28 24.85 3.36 9.12
C ARG A 28 23.74 2.54 9.77
N ALA A 29 22.88 3.20 10.56
CA ALA A 29 21.72 2.52 11.16
C ALA A 29 20.73 2.02 10.09
N HIS A 30 20.39 2.86 9.11
CA HIS A 30 19.54 2.51 7.97
C HIS A 30 20.14 1.35 7.16
N GLN A 31 21.44 1.40 6.86
CA GLN A 31 22.13 0.36 6.10
C GLN A 31 22.09 -1.00 6.81
N LEU A 32 22.27 -1.04 8.14
CA LEU A 32 22.16 -2.28 8.88
C LEU A 32 20.72 -2.82 8.88
N LEU A 33 19.70 -1.96 9.04
CA LEU A 33 18.29 -2.40 8.94
C LEU A 33 17.97 -2.97 7.56
N ALA A 34 18.45 -2.33 6.49
CA ALA A 34 18.33 -2.83 5.12
C ALA A 34 19.02 -4.19 4.96
N THR A 35 20.22 -4.36 5.55
CA THR A 35 20.96 -5.63 5.51
C THR A 35 20.26 -6.75 6.28
N LEU A 36 19.64 -6.43 7.43
CA LEU A 36 18.96 -7.40 8.28
C LEU A 36 17.66 -7.94 7.67
N THR A 37 16.95 -7.11 6.91
CA THR A 37 15.59 -7.40 6.42
C THR A 37 15.51 -7.66 4.92
N GLY A 38 16.34 -7.01 4.10
CA GLY A 38 16.22 -7.03 2.64
C GLY A 38 14.94 -6.36 2.12
N GLU A 39 14.32 -5.48 2.91
CA GLU A 39 13.04 -4.83 2.57
C GLU A 39 13.23 -3.72 1.53
N SER A 40 12.72 -3.95 0.31
CA SER A 40 12.90 -3.02 -0.82
C SER A 40 12.29 -1.64 -0.57
N LYS A 41 11.22 -1.54 0.23
CA LYS A 41 10.61 -0.25 0.58
C LYS A 41 11.57 0.62 1.39
N LEU A 42 12.43 0.04 2.22
CA LEU A 42 13.40 0.82 3.01
C LEU A 42 14.48 1.44 2.11
N ASP A 43 14.85 0.76 1.03
CA ASP A 43 15.79 1.26 0.02
C ASP A 43 15.20 2.43 -0.79
N GLU A 44 13.90 2.37 -1.13
CA GLU A 44 13.17 3.50 -1.75
C GLU A 44 13.28 4.78 -0.88
N PHE A 45 13.37 4.62 0.44
CA PHE A 45 13.51 5.71 1.41
C PHE A 45 14.96 6.05 1.79
N SER A 46 15.97 5.53 1.10
CA SER A 46 17.38 5.87 1.34
C SER A 46 17.69 7.37 1.25
N PHE A 47 16.83 8.18 0.61
CA PHE A 47 16.97 9.63 0.58
C PHE A 47 16.80 10.28 1.97
N VAL A 48 16.13 9.64 2.94
CA VAL A 48 15.88 10.24 4.27
C VAL A 48 17.16 10.44 5.07
N VAL A 49 18.17 9.58 4.91
CA VAL A 49 19.46 9.71 5.62
C VAL A 49 20.36 10.79 5.02
N ARG A 50 20.04 11.27 3.82
CA ARG A 50 20.70 12.41 3.15
C ARG A 50 19.79 13.65 3.09
N TRP A 51 18.67 13.65 3.82
CA TRP A 51 17.70 14.75 3.79
C TRP A 51 18.30 16.14 3.98
N PRO A 52 19.27 16.37 4.91
CA PRO A 52 19.86 17.70 5.08
C PRO A 52 20.71 18.18 3.90
N THR A 53 21.18 17.28 3.03
CA THR A 53 21.99 17.65 1.86
C THR A 53 21.15 17.90 0.61
N LEU A 54 19.85 17.63 0.67
CA LEU A 54 18.92 17.89 -0.43
C LEU A 54 18.61 19.40 -0.52
N THR A 55 18.45 19.88 -1.74
CA THR A 55 17.92 21.22 -2.00
C THR A 55 16.43 21.32 -1.64
N ASP A 56 15.92 22.53 -1.42
CA ASP A 56 14.50 22.72 -1.05
C ASP A 56 13.54 22.16 -2.12
N ASP A 57 13.87 22.31 -3.40
CA ASP A 57 13.06 21.77 -4.50
C ASP A 57 13.06 20.23 -4.50
N GLU A 58 14.22 19.59 -4.29
CA GLU A 58 14.31 18.13 -4.13
C GLU A 58 13.53 17.63 -2.90
N LYS A 59 13.55 18.37 -1.78
CA LYS A 59 12.75 18.03 -0.59
C LYS A 59 11.26 18.08 -0.89
N LEU A 60 10.78 19.11 -1.59
CA LEU A 60 9.37 19.23 -1.99
C LEU A 60 8.95 18.12 -2.96
N GLU A 61 9.82 17.76 -3.91
CA GLU A 61 9.60 16.66 -4.86
C GLU A 61 9.49 15.33 -4.13
N ARG A 62 10.49 14.99 -3.31
CA ARG A 62 10.50 13.75 -2.52
C ARG A 62 9.31 13.69 -1.56
N TYR A 63 8.98 14.79 -0.90
CA TYR A 63 7.80 14.82 -0.04
C TYR A 63 6.50 14.61 -0.83
N SER A 64 6.35 15.23 -2.00
CA SER A 64 5.14 15.07 -2.83
C SER A 64 4.97 13.65 -3.37
N GLU A 65 6.06 12.90 -3.55
CA GLU A 65 6.03 11.50 -4.01
C GLU A 65 5.82 10.51 -2.86
N TYR A 66 6.45 10.73 -1.71
CA TYR A 66 6.53 9.76 -0.61
C TYR A 66 5.74 10.15 0.65
N ALA A 67 4.86 11.15 0.60
CA ALA A 67 4.06 11.58 1.75
C ALA A 67 3.30 10.39 2.40
N CYS A 68 3.61 10.13 3.67
CA CYS A 68 3.02 9.09 4.52
C CYS A 68 3.33 9.37 6.00
N HIS A 69 2.72 8.63 6.92
CA HIS A 69 2.91 8.76 8.37
C HIS A 69 4.36 8.59 8.80
N GLU A 70 5.07 7.62 8.23
CA GLU A 70 6.48 7.37 8.53
C GLU A 70 7.34 8.61 8.23
N LEU A 71 7.19 9.18 7.03
CA LEU A 71 7.95 10.35 6.60
C LEU A 71 7.53 11.60 7.38
N ASN A 72 6.23 11.80 7.58
CA ASN A 72 5.70 12.94 8.34
C ASN A 72 6.24 12.95 9.77
N PHE A 73 6.22 11.80 10.43
CA PHE A 73 6.74 11.65 11.78
C PHE A 73 8.26 11.82 11.82
N PHE A 74 9.00 11.21 10.89
CA PHE A 74 10.45 11.40 10.75
C PHE A 74 10.82 12.88 10.60
N LEU A 75 10.19 13.60 9.67
CA LEU A 75 10.48 15.00 9.42
C LEU A 75 10.03 15.91 10.57
N SER A 76 8.95 15.58 11.28
CA SER A 76 8.56 16.32 12.49
C SER A 76 9.66 16.36 13.56
N ARG A 77 10.53 15.34 13.59
CA ARG A 77 11.66 15.20 14.52
C ARG A 77 12.97 15.70 13.94
N LYS A 78 13.27 15.35 12.68
CA LYS A 78 14.57 15.54 12.04
C LYS A 78 14.70 16.83 11.23
N ASP A 79 13.59 17.39 10.74
CA ASP A 79 13.52 18.70 10.08
C ASP A 79 12.23 19.44 10.52
N PRO A 80 12.15 19.89 11.79
CA PRO A 80 10.94 20.50 12.34
C PRO A 80 10.50 21.77 11.60
N GLN A 81 11.45 22.47 10.96
CA GLN A 81 11.16 23.65 10.15
C GLN A 81 10.40 23.27 8.89
N PHE A 82 10.90 22.33 8.09
CA PHE A 82 10.19 21.83 6.91
C PHE A 82 8.82 21.26 7.30
N PHE A 83 8.75 20.52 8.41
CA PHE A 83 7.48 20.01 8.91
C PHE A 83 6.47 21.13 9.22
N ALA A 84 6.89 22.19 9.93
CA ALA A 84 6.00 23.28 10.31
C ALA A 84 5.52 24.12 9.11
N GLU A 85 6.39 24.34 8.11
CA GLU A 85 6.10 25.19 6.95
C GLU A 85 5.32 24.46 5.84
N VAL A 86 5.60 23.17 5.62
CA VAL A 86 5.06 22.40 4.49
C VAL A 86 4.05 21.33 4.93
N ILE A 87 4.46 20.48 5.88
CA ILE A 87 3.72 19.25 6.21
C ILE A 87 2.50 19.56 7.06
N LYS A 88 2.67 20.32 8.15
CA LYS A 88 1.62 20.63 9.11
C LYS A 88 0.41 21.33 8.47
N PRO A 89 0.57 22.37 7.62
CA PRO A 89 -0.55 22.99 6.92
C PRO A 89 -1.23 22.06 5.92
N TYR A 90 -0.46 21.19 5.25
CA TYR A 90 -1.02 20.23 4.31
C TYR A 90 -1.81 19.12 5.03
N LEU A 91 -1.29 18.57 6.12
CA LEU A 91 -1.96 17.56 6.95
C LEU A 91 -3.29 18.05 7.53
N ALA A 92 -3.42 19.35 7.81
CA ALA A 92 -4.67 19.93 8.28
C ALA A 92 -5.82 19.78 7.26
N HIS A 93 -5.52 19.63 5.97
CA HIS A 93 -6.50 19.44 4.89
C HIS A 93 -6.85 17.97 4.63
N LYS A 94 -6.32 17.04 5.42
CA LYS A 94 -6.62 15.63 5.29
C LYS A 94 -8.10 15.33 5.56
N LYS A 95 -8.71 14.48 4.73
CA LYS A 95 -10.14 14.14 4.85
C LYS A 95 -10.39 13.23 6.05
N HIS A 96 -9.59 12.19 6.18
CA HIS A 96 -9.71 11.24 7.29
C HIS A 96 -8.44 11.27 8.12
N GLN A 97 -8.45 12.11 9.17
CA GLN A 97 -7.34 12.21 10.11
C GLN A 97 -7.33 11.02 11.06
N THR A 98 -6.17 10.38 11.15
CA THR A 98 -5.89 9.25 12.04
C THR A 98 -5.25 9.72 13.34
N PHE A 99 -4.87 8.78 14.21
CA PHE A 99 -4.14 9.09 15.42
C PHE A 99 -2.85 9.88 15.15
N VAL A 100 -2.04 9.45 14.17
CA VAL A 100 -0.75 10.08 13.86
C VAL A 100 -0.96 11.51 13.37
N ASP A 101 -2.00 11.76 12.57
CA ASP A 101 -2.34 13.11 12.11
C ASP A 101 -2.74 14.01 13.29
N HIS A 102 -3.63 13.53 14.16
CA HIS A 102 -4.03 14.28 15.36
C HIS A 102 -2.84 14.55 16.30
N TYR A 103 -1.92 13.60 16.43
CA TYR A 103 -0.69 13.77 17.22
C TYR A 103 0.21 14.87 16.65
N LEU A 104 0.41 14.86 15.32
CA LEU A 104 1.26 15.80 14.60
C LEU A 104 0.65 17.21 14.48
N LEU A 105 -0.67 17.31 14.47
CA LEU A 105 -1.42 18.57 14.42
C LEU A 105 -1.67 19.19 15.82
N ASP A 106 -1.26 18.52 16.90
CA ASP A 106 -1.51 18.92 18.28
C ASP A 106 -3.02 19.00 18.64
N HIS A 107 -3.83 18.10 18.08
CA HIS A 107 -5.25 17.96 18.44
C HIS A 107 -5.44 17.29 19.82
N ASP A 108 -6.66 17.33 20.35
CA ASP A 108 -7.00 16.62 21.59
C ASP A 108 -6.94 15.10 21.38
N LEU A 109 -6.02 14.44 22.08
CA LEU A 109 -5.82 12.99 22.00
C LEU A 109 -6.60 12.19 23.07
N SER A 110 -7.29 12.88 23.98
CA SER A 110 -8.10 12.24 25.04
C SER A 110 -9.10 11.20 24.52
N PRO A 111 -9.75 11.34 23.34
CA PRO A 111 -10.64 10.32 22.79
C PRO A 111 -9.98 8.95 22.59
N TYR A 112 -8.67 8.90 22.34
CA TYR A 112 -7.91 7.65 22.12
C TYR A 112 -7.62 6.87 23.41
N LEU A 113 -7.87 7.44 24.58
CA LEU A 113 -7.79 6.74 25.87
C LEU A 113 -8.98 5.81 26.11
N LYS A 114 -10.06 5.98 25.36
CA LYS A 114 -11.26 5.14 25.46
C LYS A 114 -10.91 3.70 25.05
N PRO A 115 -11.32 2.66 25.80
CA PRO A 115 -10.94 1.26 25.55
C PRO A 115 -11.00 0.81 24.10
N TRP A 116 -12.05 1.18 23.36
CA TRP A 116 -12.19 0.75 21.97
C TRP A 116 -11.20 1.42 21.03
N ALA A 117 -11.00 2.73 21.14
CA ALA A 117 -10.03 3.46 20.33
C ALA A 117 -8.59 3.06 20.69
N TRP A 118 -8.33 2.90 21.99
CA TRP A 118 -7.07 2.42 22.54
C TRP A 118 -6.65 1.07 21.97
N GLY A 119 -7.56 0.09 21.93
CA GLY A 119 -7.30 -1.24 21.42
C GLY A 119 -6.91 -1.29 19.94
N ARG A 120 -7.20 -0.22 19.17
CA ARG A 120 -6.84 -0.11 17.75
C ARG A 120 -5.46 0.52 17.52
N LEU A 121 -4.89 1.17 18.52
CA LEU A 121 -3.57 1.79 18.40
C LEU A 121 -2.47 0.73 18.41
N ASN A 122 -1.49 0.88 17.53
CA ASN A 122 -0.25 0.10 17.60
C ASN A 122 0.65 0.58 18.74
N VAL A 123 1.71 -0.16 19.05
CA VAL A 123 2.57 0.14 20.21
C VAL A 123 3.24 1.51 20.14
N VAL A 124 3.66 1.95 18.95
CA VAL A 124 4.27 3.29 18.79
C VAL A 124 3.24 4.38 19.07
N GLU A 125 2.04 4.25 18.50
CA GLU A 125 0.94 5.19 18.72
C GLU A 125 0.57 5.29 20.21
N ARG A 126 0.52 4.15 20.90
CA ARG A 126 0.31 4.08 22.36
C ARG A 126 1.39 4.84 23.13
N ILE A 127 2.67 4.64 22.78
CA ILE A 127 3.79 5.34 23.41
C ILE A 127 3.69 6.85 23.15
N LEU A 128 3.38 7.26 21.91
CA LEU A 128 3.22 8.66 21.53
C LEU A 128 2.06 9.33 22.29
N LEU A 129 0.95 8.63 22.48
CA LEU A 129 -0.17 9.13 23.28
C LEU A 129 0.26 9.47 24.71
N GLY A 130 0.96 8.54 25.38
CA GLY A 130 1.50 8.78 26.72
C GLY A 130 2.63 9.81 26.76
N ALA A 131 3.35 10.01 25.66
CA ALA A 131 4.34 11.07 25.56
C ALA A 131 3.71 12.46 25.55
N LYS A 132 2.54 12.65 24.89
CA LYS A 132 1.82 13.95 24.89
C LYS A 132 1.02 14.19 26.18
N LEU A 133 0.41 13.15 26.74
CA LEU A 133 -0.40 13.24 27.97
C LEU A 133 0.45 12.98 29.21
N ALA A 134 0.97 14.05 29.81
CA ALA A 134 1.93 13.97 30.91
C ALA A 134 1.42 13.18 32.14
N ASP A 135 0.12 13.22 32.41
CA ASP A 135 -0.57 12.48 33.47
C ASP A 135 -0.67 10.97 33.18
N GLN A 136 -0.75 10.57 31.91
CA GLN A 136 -0.84 9.18 31.50
C GLN A 136 0.52 8.49 31.33
N ARG A 137 1.60 9.27 31.19
CA ARG A 137 2.94 8.76 30.83
C ARG A 137 3.44 7.62 31.71
N GLN A 138 3.28 7.70 33.03
CA GLN A 138 3.76 6.65 33.94
C GLN A 138 2.95 5.36 33.78
N SER A 139 1.63 5.47 33.62
CA SER A 139 0.78 4.32 33.37
C SER A 139 1.12 3.69 32.02
N MET A 140 1.40 4.52 31.03
CA MET A 140 1.78 4.10 29.69
C MET A 140 3.07 3.28 29.66
N SER A 141 4.15 3.81 30.24
CA SER A 141 5.43 3.10 30.32
C SER A 141 5.27 1.77 31.04
N ARG A 142 4.41 1.72 32.08
CA ARG A 142 4.11 0.48 32.79
C ARG A 142 3.35 -0.51 31.93
N HIS A 143 2.32 -0.08 31.22
CA HIS A 143 1.55 -0.95 30.32
C HIS A 143 2.44 -1.55 29.22
N ILE A 144 3.30 -0.75 28.59
CA ILE A 144 4.25 -1.27 27.58
C ILE A 144 5.24 -2.26 28.22
N LYS A 145 5.74 -1.98 29.42
CA LYS A 145 6.60 -2.91 30.16
C LYS A 145 5.88 -4.22 30.52
N ASP A 146 4.62 -4.12 30.97
CA ASP A 146 3.77 -5.26 31.29
C ASP A 146 3.54 -6.14 30.04
N LEU A 147 3.30 -5.53 28.86
CA LEU A 147 3.17 -6.26 27.59
C LEU A 147 4.49 -6.91 27.17
N PHE A 148 5.62 -6.19 27.27
CA PHE A 148 6.95 -6.74 26.96
C PHE A 148 7.29 -7.93 27.86
N ASP A 149 6.92 -7.86 29.14
CA ASP A 149 7.14 -8.96 30.09
C ASP A 149 6.36 -10.23 29.72
N LEU A 150 5.34 -10.17 28.85
CA LEU A 150 4.66 -11.38 28.35
C LEU A 150 5.49 -12.14 27.30
N LEU A 151 6.45 -11.46 26.66
CA LEU A 151 7.25 -12.04 25.58
C LEU A 151 8.41 -12.87 26.14
N SER A 152 8.51 -14.12 25.67
CA SER A 152 9.68 -14.95 25.98
C SER A 152 10.90 -14.45 25.19
N PRO A 153 12.08 -14.31 25.82
CA PRO A 153 13.27 -13.87 25.12
C PRO A 153 13.73 -14.91 24.09
N ASP A 154 13.95 -14.49 22.85
CA ASP A 154 14.58 -15.29 21.80
C ASP A 154 16.08 -14.96 21.75
N ILE A 155 16.88 -15.80 22.42
CA ILE A 155 18.33 -15.60 22.54
C ILE A 155 19.05 -15.88 21.22
N GLU A 156 18.53 -16.81 20.40
CA GLU A 156 19.16 -17.15 19.12
C GLU A 156 19.03 -16.00 18.14
N GLU A 157 17.84 -15.41 18.05
CA GLU A 157 17.59 -14.25 17.20
C GLU A 157 18.38 -13.03 17.69
N GLN A 158 18.45 -12.78 19.00
CA GLN A 158 19.27 -11.72 19.56
C GLN A 158 20.76 -11.88 19.21
N ASN A 159 21.30 -13.10 19.27
CA ASN A 159 22.66 -13.38 18.86
C ASN A 159 22.86 -13.17 17.35
N ARG A 160 21.91 -13.59 16.50
CA ARG A 160 21.95 -13.35 15.05
C ARG A 160 22.02 -11.87 14.73
N LEU A 161 21.14 -11.06 15.33
CA LEU A 161 21.10 -9.61 15.17
C LEU A 161 22.41 -8.96 15.65
N PHE A 162 22.93 -9.39 16.81
CA PHE A 162 24.17 -8.90 17.38
C PHE A 162 25.39 -9.24 16.51
N ASP A 163 25.53 -10.49 16.06
CA ASP A 163 26.65 -10.95 15.25
C ASP A 163 26.63 -10.30 13.84
N THR A 164 25.45 -10.08 13.27
CA THR A 164 25.31 -9.37 11.99
C THR A 164 25.71 -7.91 12.13
N ALA A 165 25.25 -7.24 13.20
CA ALA A 165 25.65 -5.87 13.49
C ALA A 165 27.17 -5.74 13.68
N LEU A 166 27.81 -6.68 14.38
CA LEU A 166 29.26 -6.69 14.60
C LEU A 166 30.08 -6.93 13.32
N GLN A 167 29.46 -7.44 12.26
CA GLN A 167 30.09 -7.67 10.95
C GLN A 167 29.85 -6.52 9.95
N GLY A 168 29.15 -5.45 10.35
CA GLY A 168 28.73 -4.35 9.46
C GLY A 168 29.86 -3.70 8.66
N SER A 169 31.06 -3.58 9.23
CA SER A 169 32.25 -2.98 8.62
C SER A 169 33.24 -3.98 8.01
N ALA A 170 32.92 -5.29 7.95
CA ALA A 170 33.85 -6.31 7.49
C ALA A 170 34.33 -6.15 6.02
N LEU A 171 33.65 -5.28 5.26
CA LEU A 171 33.98 -4.93 3.87
C LEU A 171 34.57 -3.51 3.71
N GLU A 172 34.64 -2.71 4.78
CA GLU A 172 35.22 -1.37 4.75
C GLU A 172 36.75 -1.46 4.86
N THR A 173 37.47 -0.73 4.00
CA THR A 173 38.94 -0.75 3.95
C THR A 173 39.62 0.18 4.97
N GLU A 174 38.84 1.04 5.64
CA GLU A 174 39.34 2.02 6.60
C GLU A 174 39.10 1.56 8.04
N ASP A 175 40.17 1.52 8.84
CA ASP A 175 40.10 1.24 10.27
C ASP A 175 39.72 2.51 11.03
N ALA A 176 38.41 2.77 11.14
CA ALA A 176 37.83 4.00 11.68
C ALA A 176 38.38 4.42 13.07
N PHE A 177 38.85 3.45 13.87
CA PHE A 177 39.39 3.71 15.21
C PHE A 177 40.88 3.40 15.36
N GLY A 178 41.59 3.00 14.30
CA GLY A 178 43.01 2.63 14.36
C GLY A 178 43.29 1.36 15.19
N MET A 179 42.27 0.51 15.41
CA MET A 179 42.33 -0.67 16.25
C MET A 179 43.22 -1.78 15.67
N SER A 180 43.28 -1.92 14.35
CA SER A 180 44.15 -2.87 13.63
C SER A 180 45.63 -2.55 13.84
N ALA A 181 46.02 -1.28 13.65
CA ALA A 181 47.40 -0.82 13.83
C ALA A 181 47.83 -0.85 15.31
N ALA A 182 46.92 -0.56 16.24
CA ALA A 182 47.16 -0.68 17.67
C ALA A 182 47.30 -2.15 18.11
N CYS A 183 46.48 -3.05 17.56
CA CYS A 183 46.54 -4.48 17.83
C CYS A 183 47.87 -5.08 17.35
N GLU A 184 48.36 -4.72 16.15
CA GLU A 184 49.69 -5.15 15.69
C GLU A 184 50.82 -4.70 16.62
N LYS A 185 50.76 -3.46 17.14
CA LYS A 185 51.74 -2.96 18.12
C LYS A 185 51.62 -3.67 19.48
N ALA A 186 50.41 -3.95 19.95
CA ALA A 186 50.18 -4.66 21.21
C ALA A 186 50.63 -6.13 21.15
N VAL A 187 50.36 -6.81 20.02
CA VAL A 187 50.83 -8.18 19.76
C VAL A 187 52.36 -8.22 19.60
N ALA A 188 52.97 -7.21 18.97
CA ALA A 188 54.43 -7.09 18.87
C ALA A 188 55.12 -6.76 20.21
N ALA A 189 54.43 -6.14 21.15
CA ALA A 189 54.92 -5.84 22.50
C ALA A 189 54.70 -7.00 23.50
N ALA A 190 53.92 -8.03 23.14
CA ALA A 190 53.69 -9.21 23.97
C ALA A 190 54.87 -10.21 23.91
N PRO A 191 55.31 -10.81 25.03
CA PRO A 191 56.36 -11.81 25.01
C PRO A 191 55.90 -13.07 24.24
N PRO A 192 56.81 -13.78 23.53
CA PRO A 192 56.44 -14.94 22.73
C PRO A 192 55.82 -16.04 23.61
N PRO A 193 54.81 -16.79 23.13
CA PRO A 193 54.17 -17.82 23.92
C PRO A 193 55.19 -18.94 24.24
N PRO A 194 55.07 -19.60 25.41
CA PRO A 194 55.95 -20.71 25.75
C PRO A 194 55.77 -21.86 24.74
N ALA A 195 56.90 -22.36 24.24
CA ALA A 195 56.95 -23.46 23.29
C ALA A 195 56.17 -24.69 23.79
N LYS A 196 55.23 -25.19 22.99
CA LYS A 196 54.53 -26.46 23.25
C LYS A 196 55.56 -27.61 23.26
N PRO A 197 55.48 -28.56 24.21
CA PRO A 197 56.37 -29.72 24.21
C PRO A 197 56.03 -30.66 23.04
N MET A 198 57.07 -31.08 22.32
CA MET A 198 57.01 -32.12 21.28
C MET A 198 56.44 -33.43 21.85
N ALA A 199 55.24 -33.81 21.42
CA ALA A 199 54.76 -35.19 21.56
C ALA A 199 55.28 -36.04 20.39
N GLN A 200 56.05 -37.07 20.72
CA GLN A 200 56.65 -38.03 19.81
C GLN A 200 55.57 -38.80 19.02
N ARG A 201 55.63 -38.66 17.69
CA ARG A 201 54.84 -39.45 16.73
C ARG A 201 55.42 -40.87 16.64
N ALA A 202 54.71 -41.85 17.17
CA ALA A 202 54.99 -43.26 16.93
C ALA A 202 54.66 -43.62 15.47
N ARG A 203 55.67 -44.10 14.74
CA ARG A 203 55.57 -44.68 13.40
C ARG A 203 54.80 -46.02 13.47
N ARG A 204 53.77 -46.18 12.64
CA ARG A 204 53.42 -47.48 12.05
C ARG A 204 53.40 -47.36 10.53
N ARG A 205 54.20 -48.19 9.88
CA ARG A 205 54.35 -48.37 8.43
C ARG A 205 53.50 -49.57 7.97
N SER A 206 52.81 -49.41 6.85
CA SER A 206 52.75 -50.37 5.72
C SER A 206 52.03 -49.70 4.55
N LYS A 207 52.76 -49.30 3.49
CA LYS A 207 52.83 -49.98 2.16
C LYS A 207 51.43 -50.15 1.55
N GLY A 208 51.03 -49.53 0.45
CA GLY A 208 51.76 -48.93 -0.67
C GLY A 208 51.34 -49.66 -1.95
N LEU A 209 50.79 -48.94 -2.93
CA LEU A 209 50.93 -49.25 -4.35
C LEU A 209 50.45 -48.06 -5.19
N CYS A 210 51.25 -47.78 -6.21
CA CYS A 210 51.23 -46.64 -7.11
C CYS A 210 50.99 -47.19 -8.52
N ALA A 211 50.17 -46.54 -9.33
CA ALA A 211 50.29 -46.48 -10.80
C ALA A 211 49.28 -45.42 -11.31
N LYS A 212 49.75 -44.31 -11.89
CA LYS A 212 49.79 -43.99 -13.35
C LYS A 212 48.38 -43.69 -13.92
N SER A 213 48.11 -42.75 -14.80
CA SER A 213 48.87 -41.75 -15.58
C SER A 213 47.84 -40.97 -16.44
N GLU A 214 48.12 -39.69 -16.70
CA GLU A 214 47.90 -38.91 -17.94
C GLU A 214 46.58 -38.91 -18.76
N ALA A 215 46.30 -37.69 -19.28
CA ALA A 215 45.72 -37.33 -20.58
C ALA A 215 44.19 -37.13 -20.76
N LYS A 216 43.82 -35.90 -21.15
CA LYS A 216 42.73 -35.54 -22.10
C LYS A 216 43.18 -35.95 -23.54
N PRO A 217 42.33 -36.10 -24.61
CA PRO A 217 41.14 -35.28 -24.89
C PRO A 217 39.96 -35.90 -25.73
N LYS A 218 38.90 -35.09 -25.89
CA LYS A 218 38.01 -34.85 -27.08
C LYS A 218 36.97 -35.87 -27.63
N MET A 219 35.80 -35.28 -27.92
CA MET A 219 34.88 -35.43 -29.09
C MET A 219 33.97 -36.68 -29.14
N ALA A 220 32.65 -36.56 -29.28
CA ALA A 220 31.82 -36.29 -30.50
C ALA A 220 30.77 -37.44 -30.53
N GLU A 221 29.53 -37.40 -31.03
CA GLU A 221 28.63 -36.46 -31.70
C GLU A 221 27.33 -37.26 -32.00
N GLU A 222 26.30 -36.59 -32.55
CA GLU A 222 25.18 -37.12 -33.37
C GLU A 222 23.94 -37.75 -32.68
N CYS A 223 22.70 -37.56 -33.16
CA CYS A 223 21.99 -36.52 -33.96
C CYS A 223 20.54 -37.01 -34.24
N GLU A 224 19.73 -36.12 -34.86
CA GLU A 224 18.34 -36.19 -35.39
C GLU A 224 17.25 -35.68 -34.42
N GLU A 225 16.74 -34.42 -34.47
CA GLU A 225 16.04 -33.60 -35.53
C GLU A 225 14.75 -34.24 -36.06
N ILE A 226 13.58 -33.56 -36.09
CA ILE A 226 13.10 -32.46 -36.99
C ILE A 226 11.85 -31.78 -36.31
N CYS A 227 11.81 -30.46 -36.02
CA CYS A 227 11.30 -29.26 -36.77
C CYS A 227 9.76 -29.23 -37.00
N ASP A 228 8.96 -28.15 -36.84
CA ASP A 228 9.07 -26.68 -37.12
C ASP A 228 8.24 -25.83 -36.11
N GLU A 229 8.66 -24.66 -35.57
CA GLU A 229 8.79 -23.27 -36.14
C GLU A 229 7.42 -22.53 -36.30
N LEU A 230 7.15 -21.27 -35.88
CA LEU A 230 7.85 -19.97 -35.82
C LEU A 230 7.20 -19.08 -34.70
N ALA A 231 7.78 -18.03 -34.09
CA ALA A 231 8.84 -17.12 -34.50
C ALA A 231 9.66 -16.63 -33.28
N SER A 232 10.98 -16.62 -33.48
CA SER A 232 12.06 -16.35 -32.55
C SER A 232 12.48 -14.89 -32.48
N GLY A 233 13.05 -14.49 -31.34
CA GLY A 233 13.96 -13.36 -31.25
C GLY A 233 15.35 -13.70 -31.81
N PHE A 234 16.12 -12.67 -32.12
CA PHE A 234 17.56 -12.74 -32.34
C PHE A 234 18.20 -11.49 -31.73
N ASP A 235 18.91 -11.68 -30.62
CA ASP A 235 19.94 -10.78 -30.11
C ASP A 235 21.25 -11.11 -30.84
N PHE A 236 21.88 -10.09 -31.44
CA PHE A 236 23.25 -10.15 -31.92
C PHE A 236 24.06 -9.06 -31.21
N ASP A 237 25.09 -9.49 -30.47
CA ASP A 237 26.19 -8.64 -30.03
C ASP A 237 26.96 -8.11 -31.26
N HIS A 238 26.86 -6.82 -31.53
CA HIS A 238 27.79 -6.07 -32.37
C HIS A 238 28.10 -4.71 -31.73
N ASP A 239 29.34 -4.55 -31.29
CA ASP A 239 29.99 -3.26 -31.08
C ASP A 239 30.10 -2.53 -32.44
N GLU A 240 29.08 -1.76 -32.82
CA GLU A 240 29.20 -0.65 -33.77
C GLU A 240 28.59 0.62 -33.16
N PRO A 241 29.21 1.80 -33.37
CA PRO A 241 28.67 3.05 -32.85
C PRO A 241 27.39 3.41 -33.63
N GLU A 242 26.23 3.38 -32.97
CA GLU A 242 25.00 3.90 -33.58
C GLU A 242 25.20 5.36 -34.04
N PRO A 243 24.72 5.72 -35.24
CA PRO A 243 24.88 7.08 -35.75
C PRO A 243 23.97 8.00 -34.95
N MET A 244 24.58 8.94 -34.24
CA MET A 244 23.96 10.07 -33.52
C MET A 244 22.87 10.84 -34.32
N MET A 245 22.79 10.62 -35.63
CA MET A 245 21.79 11.20 -36.53
C MET A 245 20.36 10.64 -36.39
N ASP A 246 20.15 9.39 -35.94
CA ASP A 246 18.77 8.82 -35.83
C ASP A 246 17.99 9.39 -34.62
N LEU A 247 18.68 9.83 -33.57
CA LEU A 247 18.06 10.50 -32.42
C LEU A 247 17.67 11.95 -32.71
N GLU A 248 18.47 12.67 -33.51
CA GLU A 248 18.15 14.03 -33.95
C GLU A 248 16.99 14.04 -34.96
N GLU A 249 16.90 13.05 -35.87
CA GLU A 249 15.75 12.91 -36.78
C GLU A 249 14.46 12.51 -36.04
N ARG A 250 14.53 11.73 -34.95
CA ARG A 250 13.40 11.43 -34.06
C ARG A 250 12.97 12.63 -33.19
N GLN A 251 13.86 13.57 -32.88
CA GLN A 251 13.49 14.84 -32.23
C GLN A 251 12.70 15.77 -33.17
N VAL A 252 12.88 15.66 -34.49
CA VAL A 252 12.14 16.43 -35.50
C VAL A 252 10.79 15.77 -35.84
N ALA A 253 10.61 14.47 -35.55
CA ALA A 253 9.33 13.79 -35.70
C ALA A 253 8.36 14.21 -34.58
N ARG A 254 7.46 15.16 -34.90
CA ARG A 254 6.40 15.62 -34.00
C ARG A 254 5.62 14.42 -33.44
N GLN A 255 5.66 14.25 -32.12
CA GLN A 255 4.89 13.21 -31.46
C GLN A 255 3.39 13.46 -31.68
N LEU A 256 2.69 12.44 -32.18
CA LEU A 256 1.25 12.46 -32.44
C LEU A 256 0.46 12.27 -31.13
N TYR A 257 -0.77 11.76 -31.23
CA TYR A 257 -1.65 11.47 -30.09
C TYR A 257 -0.96 10.64 -28.99
N ARG A 258 -0.93 11.18 -27.76
CA ARG A 258 -0.52 10.43 -26.56
C ARG A 258 -1.71 9.67 -25.99
N LYS A 259 -1.56 8.37 -25.76
CA LYS A 259 -2.59 7.53 -25.14
C LYS A 259 -2.76 7.90 -23.66
N LEU A 260 -4.00 8.01 -23.20
CA LEU A 260 -4.32 8.19 -21.78
C LEU A 260 -3.94 6.93 -20.99
N ASP A 261 -3.41 7.13 -19.78
CA ASP A 261 -3.17 6.04 -18.84
C ASP A 261 -4.46 5.34 -18.40
N LYS A 262 -4.31 4.13 -17.85
CA LYS A 262 -5.42 3.41 -17.22
C LYS A 262 -5.86 4.15 -15.97
N THR A 263 -7.17 4.20 -15.72
CA THR A 263 -7.73 4.70 -14.46
C THR A 263 -7.13 3.97 -13.27
N LYS A 264 -6.59 4.73 -12.32
CA LYS A 264 -6.12 4.22 -11.03
C LYS A 264 -7.12 4.59 -9.93
N GLU A 265 -7.13 3.76 -8.90
CA GLU A 265 -7.82 4.03 -7.63
C GLU A 265 -6.78 4.58 -6.65
N TRP A 266 -7.10 5.69 -6.02
CA TRP A 266 -6.22 6.36 -5.07
C TRP A 266 -6.90 6.40 -3.71
N ALA A 267 -6.21 5.87 -2.72
CA ALA A 267 -6.58 5.96 -1.32
C ALA A 267 -5.67 6.97 -0.61
N GLU A 268 -6.11 7.42 0.56
CA GLU A 268 -5.30 8.27 1.41
C GLU A 268 -4.08 7.47 1.92
N ASN A 269 -2.87 7.92 1.58
CA ASN A 269 -1.64 7.20 1.92
C ASN A 269 -1.24 7.51 3.38
N ASN A 270 -1.94 6.88 4.33
CA ASN A 270 -1.61 6.90 5.77
C ASN A 270 -0.23 6.29 5.99
N TYR A 271 -0.15 4.99 6.25
CA TYR A 271 1.11 4.24 6.25
C TYR A 271 1.49 3.86 4.82
N TYR A 272 2.78 3.90 4.49
CA TYR A 272 3.25 3.88 3.10
C TYR A 272 2.80 2.63 2.31
N LYS A 273 1.93 2.85 1.31
CA LYS A 273 1.37 1.80 0.43
C LYS A 273 0.73 0.65 1.23
N LEU A 274 0.07 0.96 2.36
CA LEU A 274 -0.67 -0.02 3.16
C LEU A 274 -2.18 0.29 3.15
N PRO A 275 -3.05 -0.69 2.84
CA PRO A 275 -4.50 -0.50 2.92
C PRO A 275 -4.97 -0.37 4.37
N ILE A 276 -6.12 0.29 4.59
CA ILE A 276 -6.64 0.59 5.93
C ILE A 276 -6.85 -0.67 6.80
N SER A 277 -7.11 -1.83 6.17
CA SER A 277 -7.28 -3.12 6.85
C SER A 277 -5.98 -3.66 7.46
N GLU A 278 -4.83 -3.22 6.97
CA GLU A 278 -3.50 -3.63 7.44
C GLU A 278 -2.90 -2.62 8.44
N GLN A 279 -3.57 -1.50 8.69
CA GLN A 279 -3.14 -0.43 9.61
C GLN A 279 -3.65 -0.68 11.06
N GLY A 280 -3.72 -1.94 11.46
CA GLY A 280 -4.24 -2.36 12.77
C GLY A 280 -3.25 -2.22 13.93
N PRO A 281 -3.65 -2.60 15.15
CA PRO A 281 -2.78 -2.56 16.33
C PRO A 281 -1.55 -3.47 16.21
N ASP A 282 -1.62 -4.49 15.36
CA ASP A 282 -0.52 -5.44 15.11
C ASP A 282 0.50 -4.92 14.08
N LEU A 283 0.30 -3.75 13.48
CA LEU A 283 1.24 -3.17 12.53
C LEU A 283 2.62 -2.95 13.16
N VAL A 284 2.66 -2.52 14.43
CA VAL A 284 3.89 -2.46 15.22
C VAL A 284 3.63 -3.03 16.60
N GLN A 285 4.30 -4.13 16.91
CA GLN A 285 4.17 -4.85 18.17
C GLN A 285 5.26 -4.45 19.17
N VAL A 286 5.11 -4.85 20.42
CA VAL A 286 6.07 -4.52 21.48
C VAL A 286 7.33 -5.37 21.33
N ASN A 287 8.50 -4.75 21.48
CA ASN A 287 9.80 -5.40 21.58
C ASN A 287 10.67 -4.64 22.59
N ALA A 288 11.93 -5.04 22.78
CA ALA A 288 12.80 -4.39 23.77
C ALA A 288 13.10 -2.93 23.37
N PHE A 289 13.21 -2.61 22.07
CA PHE A 289 13.43 -1.24 21.58
C PHE A 289 12.28 -0.30 21.95
N TRP A 290 11.03 -0.68 21.66
CA TRP A 290 9.87 0.12 22.02
C TRP A 290 9.63 0.18 23.53
N CYS A 291 10.01 -0.88 24.27
CA CYS A 291 10.03 -0.85 25.72
C CYS A 291 11.04 0.17 26.26
N ASP A 292 12.26 0.23 25.71
CA ASP A 292 13.25 1.24 26.05
C ASP A 292 12.73 2.65 25.75
N PHE A 293 12.12 2.85 24.57
CA PHE A 293 11.56 4.14 24.19
C PHE A 293 10.43 4.60 25.12
N ALA A 294 9.54 3.67 25.51
CA ALA A 294 8.47 3.95 26.45
C ALA A 294 8.99 4.30 27.86
N LEU A 295 10.12 3.70 28.26
CA LEU A 295 10.75 3.92 29.56
C LEU A 295 11.72 5.11 29.58
N HIS A 296 12.15 5.59 28.41
CA HIS A 296 13.08 6.72 28.29
C HIS A 296 12.52 7.98 28.94
N ARG A 297 13.33 8.59 29.81
CA ARG A 297 12.94 9.77 30.59
C ARG A 297 14.05 10.81 30.53
N GLY A 298 13.67 12.01 30.12
CA GLY A 298 14.50 13.20 30.25
C GLY A 298 14.88 13.83 28.92
N PRO A 299 15.70 14.89 28.96
CA PRO A 299 16.12 15.64 27.79
C PRO A 299 17.28 14.98 27.03
N GLN A 300 17.79 13.84 27.52
CA GLN A 300 18.92 13.16 26.89
C GLN A 300 18.49 12.54 25.55
N PRO A 301 19.41 12.49 24.56
CA PRO A 301 19.19 11.79 23.30
C PRO A 301 18.69 10.37 23.54
N PHE A 302 17.66 9.94 22.81
CA PHE A 302 17.19 8.57 22.86
C PHE A 302 18.10 7.67 22.01
N LEU A 303 18.85 6.80 22.70
CA LEU A 303 19.63 5.72 22.13
C LEU A 303 19.20 4.41 22.82
N SER A 304 19.03 3.34 22.06
CA SER A 304 18.68 2.03 22.61
C SER A 304 19.67 0.95 22.17
N PRO A 305 20.17 0.09 23.06
CA PRO A 305 20.97 -1.07 22.70
C PRO A 305 20.21 -2.12 21.87
N HIS A 306 18.87 -2.04 21.86
CA HIS A 306 17.97 -3.03 21.27
C HIS A 306 17.41 -2.61 19.92
N TRP A 307 17.89 -1.52 19.32
CA TRP A 307 17.33 -0.95 18.10
C TRP A 307 17.30 -1.90 16.89
N THR A 308 18.18 -2.91 16.85
CA THR A 308 18.18 -3.96 15.82
C THR A 308 16.96 -4.90 15.90
N GLN A 309 16.19 -4.86 16.98
CA GLN A 309 14.93 -5.59 17.11
C GLN A 309 13.75 -4.91 16.40
N ALA A 310 13.90 -3.64 15.99
CA ALA A 310 12.87 -2.89 15.27
C ALA A 310 12.88 -3.21 13.77
N THR A 311 12.77 -4.49 13.42
CA THR A 311 12.98 -5.04 12.07
C THR A 311 11.78 -5.81 11.53
N SER A 312 10.60 -5.74 12.16
CA SER A 312 9.43 -6.54 11.75
C SER A 312 8.85 -6.12 10.40
N ASN A 313 8.88 -4.81 10.08
CA ASN A 313 8.42 -4.26 8.81
C ASN A 313 8.98 -2.85 8.54
N PHE A 314 8.74 -2.35 7.33
CA PHE A 314 9.14 -1.01 6.89
C PHE A 314 8.69 0.12 7.84
N THR A 315 7.42 0.10 8.27
CA THR A 315 6.85 1.13 9.13
C THR A 315 7.60 1.19 10.46
N GLU A 316 7.83 0.04 11.10
CA GLU A 316 8.59 -0.03 12.34
C GLU A 316 10.01 0.51 12.18
N MET A 317 10.72 0.11 11.12
CA MET A 317 12.09 0.56 10.84
C MET A 317 12.17 2.08 10.67
N MET A 318 11.26 2.66 9.90
CA MET A 318 11.22 4.12 9.70
C MET A 318 10.87 4.89 10.99
N LEU A 319 9.91 4.38 11.77
CA LEU A 319 9.57 4.99 13.06
C LEU A 319 10.73 4.88 14.06
N ALA A 320 11.49 3.77 14.04
CA ALA A 320 12.69 3.60 14.85
C ALA A 320 13.78 4.61 14.47
N LEU A 321 14.05 4.79 13.17
CA LEU A 321 14.98 5.81 12.66
C LEU A 321 14.54 7.24 13.01
N ALA A 322 13.23 7.50 13.08
CA ALA A 322 12.69 8.80 13.47
C ALA A 322 12.96 9.14 14.95
N VAL A 323 12.88 8.15 15.85
CA VAL A 323 13.06 8.36 17.29
C VAL A 323 14.51 8.20 17.76
N LEU A 324 15.35 7.46 17.04
CA LEU A 324 16.77 7.32 17.35
C LEU A 324 17.49 8.66 17.16
N ASP A 325 18.08 9.20 18.22
CA ASP A 325 18.82 10.47 18.18
C ASP A 325 20.28 10.32 17.71
N LEU A 326 20.48 9.48 16.68
CA LEU A 326 21.72 9.44 15.92
C LEU A 326 21.79 10.66 14.97
N PRO A 327 22.96 11.27 14.78
CA PRO A 327 23.12 12.41 13.89
C PRO A 327 23.15 12.00 12.40
N PHE A 328 22.98 12.98 11.50
CA PHE A 328 23.19 12.79 10.06
C PHE A 328 24.67 12.73 9.69
N ALA A 329 25.53 13.41 10.46
CA ALA A 329 26.98 13.39 10.33
C ALA A 329 27.60 13.16 11.72
N ALA A 330 28.49 12.18 11.83
CA ALA A 330 29.17 11.88 13.08
C ALA A 330 30.22 12.94 13.43
N GLY A 331 30.42 13.17 14.72
CA GLY A 331 31.58 13.92 15.21
C GLY A 331 32.84 13.06 15.20
N GLU A 332 34.02 13.67 15.19
CA GLU A 332 35.28 12.94 15.25
C GLU A 332 35.48 12.29 16.63
N HIS A 333 35.17 11.00 16.73
CA HIS A 333 35.39 10.20 17.94
C HIS A 333 36.88 10.02 18.22
N VAL A 334 37.28 10.09 19.51
CA VAL A 334 38.68 9.97 19.92
C VAL A 334 38.91 8.61 20.54
N ALA A 335 39.82 7.82 19.97
CA ALA A 335 40.28 6.56 20.54
C ALA A 335 41.71 6.74 21.08
N GLU A 336 41.88 6.55 22.38
CA GLU A 336 43.18 6.52 23.05
C GLU A 336 43.58 5.08 23.40
N PHE A 337 44.86 4.76 23.24
CA PHE A 337 45.39 3.41 23.45
C PHE A 337 46.51 3.42 24.50
N ASP A 338 46.38 2.56 25.51
CA ASP A 338 47.44 2.27 26.49
C ASP A 338 47.73 0.75 26.48
N GLY A 339 48.73 0.36 25.68
CA GLY A 339 49.05 -1.05 25.44
C GLY A 339 47.86 -1.81 24.82
N PRO A 340 47.32 -2.87 25.47
CA PRO A 340 46.14 -3.58 24.99
C PRO A 340 44.80 -2.90 25.38
N GLN A 341 44.83 -1.83 26.18
CA GLN A 341 43.63 -1.11 26.59
C GLN A 341 43.27 -0.01 25.59
N MET A 342 41.97 0.16 25.33
CA MET A 342 41.42 1.22 24.50
C MET A 342 40.35 1.98 25.27
N GLU A 343 40.41 3.30 25.23
CA GLU A 343 39.36 4.20 25.68
C GLU A 343 38.80 4.93 24.46
N LEU A 344 37.51 4.74 24.18
CA LEU A 344 36.79 5.48 23.14
C LEU A 344 35.96 6.59 23.78
N LYS A 345 36.24 7.84 23.43
CA LYS A 345 35.46 9.01 23.82
C LYS A 345 34.56 9.46 22.67
N ALA A 346 33.25 9.50 22.90
CA ALA A 346 32.29 9.86 21.87
C ALA A 346 32.17 11.38 21.68
N ALA A 347 32.36 11.89 20.46
CA ALA A 347 32.13 13.30 20.12
C ALA A 347 30.66 13.61 19.77
N SER A 348 29.91 12.59 19.36
CA SER A 348 28.47 12.65 19.07
C SER A 348 27.78 11.37 19.56
N PRO A 349 26.43 11.35 19.65
CA PRO A 349 25.68 10.15 19.99
C PRO A 349 26.04 8.96 19.10
N ALA A 350 26.35 7.81 19.69
CA ALA A 350 26.72 6.59 18.98
C ALA A 350 26.28 5.33 19.75
N ILE A 351 26.03 4.24 19.02
CA ILE A 351 25.73 2.92 19.59
C ILE A 351 26.84 1.95 19.19
N VAL A 352 27.54 1.41 20.17
CA VAL A 352 28.73 0.57 19.94
C VAL A 352 28.43 -0.89 20.28
N PHE A 353 28.57 -1.75 19.29
CA PHE A 353 28.57 -3.21 19.45
C PHE A 353 29.99 -3.65 19.77
N HIS A 354 30.17 -4.40 20.85
CA HIS A 354 31.48 -4.92 21.24
C HIS A 354 31.37 -6.30 21.85
N GLN A 355 32.37 -7.13 21.54
CA GLN A 355 32.55 -8.47 22.09
C GLN A 355 33.93 -8.50 22.77
N GLN A 356 33.99 -8.89 24.04
CA GLN A 356 35.23 -8.94 24.83
C GLN A 356 35.25 -10.16 25.75
N ILE A 357 36.45 -10.69 26.02
CA ILE A 357 36.65 -11.80 26.97
C ILE A 357 36.77 -11.23 28.38
N LYS A 358 35.86 -11.61 29.29
CA LYS A 358 35.91 -11.27 30.72
C LYS A 358 36.16 -12.51 31.57
N SER A 359 36.85 -12.34 32.69
CA SER A 359 37.08 -13.42 33.66
C SER A 359 35.76 -13.90 34.26
N ALA A 360 35.41 -15.18 34.04
CA ALA A 360 34.26 -15.83 34.63
C ALA A 360 34.66 -16.64 35.88
N THR A 361 33.83 -16.61 36.93
CA THR A 361 34.01 -17.44 38.12
C THR A 361 33.71 -18.91 37.79
N ALA A 362 34.72 -19.78 37.91
CA ALA A 362 34.56 -21.21 37.64
C ALA A 362 33.71 -21.91 38.72
N ALA A 363 32.71 -22.69 38.29
CA ALA A 363 31.93 -23.54 39.18
C ALA A 363 32.77 -24.73 39.69
N ALA A 364 32.68 -25.00 40.99
CA ALA A 364 33.50 -25.97 41.69
C ALA A 364 32.82 -27.34 41.77
N GLN A 365 32.91 -28.21 40.75
CA GLN A 365 32.92 -29.68 40.90
C GLN A 365 33.03 -30.43 39.58
N LYS A 366 33.69 -31.60 39.62
CA LYS A 366 33.77 -32.59 38.53
C LYS A 366 32.65 -33.63 38.73
N VAL A 367 31.75 -33.82 37.76
CA VAL A 367 30.54 -34.65 37.95
C VAL A 367 30.42 -35.76 36.89
N PRO A 368 30.23 -37.03 37.27
CA PRO A 368 29.64 -38.05 36.42
C PRO A 368 28.11 -38.11 36.68
N ILE A 369 27.31 -37.73 35.68
CA ILE A 369 25.82 -37.72 35.61
C ILE A 369 25.12 -37.01 36.79
N LEU A 370 24.48 -35.87 36.51
CA LEU A 370 23.66 -35.14 37.47
C LEU A 370 22.23 -35.70 37.49
N VAL A 371 21.65 -35.81 38.69
CA VAL A 371 20.26 -36.21 38.88
C VAL A 371 19.61 -35.22 39.84
N SER A 372 18.53 -34.57 39.42
CA SER A 372 17.70 -33.74 40.30
C SER A 372 16.26 -34.26 40.34
N GLN A 373 15.57 -33.99 41.45
CA GLN A 373 14.20 -34.40 41.69
C GLN A 373 13.45 -33.27 42.38
N ASN A 374 12.49 -32.68 41.67
CA ASN A 374 11.78 -31.46 42.07
C ASN A 374 10.27 -31.69 42.07
N TYR A 375 9.54 -30.96 42.93
CA TYR A 375 8.08 -31.07 43.08
C TYR A 375 7.37 -29.77 42.71
N PHE A 376 6.22 -29.90 42.03
CA PHE A 376 5.41 -28.76 41.59
C PHE A 376 3.94 -28.99 41.88
N CYS A 377 3.22 -27.91 42.09
CA CYS A 377 1.77 -27.93 42.12
C CYS A 377 1.23 -27.86 40.68
N ALA A 378 0.37 -28.79 40.26
CA ALA A 378 -0.03 -28.89 38.84
C ALA A 378 -0.82 -27.67 38.33
N ASP A 379 -1.51 -26.96 39.23
CA ASP A 379 -2.31 -25.76 38.95
C ASP A 379 -1.57 -24.44 39.25
N ASP A 380 -0.31 -24.48 39.70
CA ASP A 380 0.49 -23.32 40.11
C ASP A 380 2.00 -23.62 39.94
N ARG A 381 2.43 -23.81 38.68
CA ARG A 381 3.78 -24.28 38.33
C ARG A 381 4.82 -23.16 38.24
N HIS A 382 4.43 -21.96 37.83
CA HIS A 382 5.37 -20.92 37.40
C HIS A 382 5.28 -19.67 38.29
N ARG A 383 6.43 -19.06 38.56
CA ARG A 383 6.58 -17.70 39.11
C ARG A 383 7.34 -16.85 38.09
N TRP A 384 7.04 -15.57 37.99
CA TRP A 384 7.63 -14.70 36.97
C TRP A 384 8.42 -13.57 37.61
N GLU A 385 9.61 -13.28 37.10
CA GLU A 385 10.37 -12.07 37.40
C GLU A 385 10.73 -11.37 36.08
N GLY A 386 10.18 -10.17 35.85
CA GLY A 386 10.27 -9.53 34.52
C GLY A 386 9.62 -10.40 33.44
N ASN A 387 10.33 -10.60 32.32
CA ASN A 387 9.96 -11.46 31.20
C ASN A 387 10.41 -12.93 31.35
N GLU A 388 11.05 -13.28 32.46
CA GLU A 388 11.55 -14.63 32.70
C GLU A 388 10.57 -15.47 33.51
N CYS A 389 10.36 -16.70 33.05
CA CYS A 389 9.55 -17.71 33.72
C CYS A 389 10.46 -18.59 34.58
N PHE A 390 10.16 -18.66 35.86
CA PHE A 390 10.82 -19.54 36.81
C PHE A 390 9.85 -20.61 37.30
N ASP A 391 10.40 -21.79 37.56
CA ASP A 391 9.67 -22.85 38.22
C ASP A 391 9.41 -22.51 39.70
N LYS A 392 8.18 -22.79 40.16
CA LYS A 392 7.74 -22.64 41.55
C LYS A 392 7.74 -24.01 42.23
N TYR A 393 8.83 -24.30 42.93
CA TYR A 393 8.99 -25.57 43.64
C TYR A 393 8.16 -25.62 44.94
N VAL A 394 7.64 -26.81 45.24
CA VAL A 394 7.00 -27.13 46.53
C VAL A 394 8.05 -27.73 47.45
N GLU A 395 8.55 -26.92 48.39
CA GLU A 395 9.62 -27.33 49.32
C GLU A 395 9.10 -27.68 50.73
N ASP A 396 7.95 -27.11 51.13
CA ASP A 396 7.36 -27.26 52.46
C ASP A 396 6.26 -28.36 52.46
N GLU A 397 4.98 -27.94 52.42
CA GLU A 397 3.82 -28.79 52.67
C GLU A 397 3.07 -29.16 51.38
N PHE A 398 2.56 -30.39 51.35
CA PHE A 398 1.68 -30.93 50.32
C PHE A 398 0.25 -30.96 50.85
N ILE A 399 -0.74 -30.84 49.96
CA ILE A 399 -2.16 -30.77 50.31
C ILE A 399 -2.87 -32.03 49.83
N ALA A 400 -3.62 -32.68 50.72
CA ALA A 400 -4.44 -33.83 50.35
C ALA A 400 -5.49 -33.44 49.28
N HIS A 401 -5.76 -34.34 48.34
CA HIS A 401 -6.65 -34.15 47.19
C HIS A 401 -6.18 -33.13 46.14
N ARG A 402 -4.95 -32.61 46.23
CA ARG A 402 -4.34 -31.75 45.21
C ARG A 402 -3.33 -32.52 44.39
N VAL A 403 -3.29 -32.26 43.08
CA VAL A 403 -2.39 -32.94 42.14
C VAL A 403 -1.03 -32.25 42.14
N TYR A 404 0.01 -33.05 42.32
CA TYR A 404 1.42 -32.65 42.27
C TYR A 404 2.14 -33.36 41.12
N LEU A 405 3.17 -32.71 40.61
CA LEU A 405 4.12 -33.24 39.64
C LEU A 405 5.46 -33.46 40.34
N CYS A 406 6.10 -34.59 40.06
CA CYS A 406 7.51 -34.78 40.33
C CYS A 406 8.25 -34.79 38.98
N GLN A 407 9.23 -33.90 38.85
CA GLN A 407 10.13 -33.84 37.71
C GLN A 407 11.48 -34.41 38.12
N VAL A 408 11.98 -35.34 37.32
CA VAL A 408 13.31 -35.89 37.43
C VAL A 408 14.11 -35.42 36.22
N VAL A 409 15.24 -34.76 36.46
CA VAL A 409 16.14 -34.29 35.41
C VAL A 409 17.46 -35.07 35.49
N LEU A 410 17.88 -35.61 34.36
CA LEU A 410 19.10 -36.39 34.20
C LEU A 410 20.00 -35.67 33.21
N THR A 411 21.19 -35.26 33.63
CA THR A 411 22.14 -34.56 32.75
C THR A 411 23.43 -35.35 32.64
N ASN A 412 23.87 -35.62 31.41
CA ASN A 412 25.17 -36.21 31.13
C ASN A 412 26.18 -35.14 30.70
N PRO A 413 27.01 -34.63 31.62
CA PRO A 413 28.04 -33.63 31.30
C PRO A 413 29.30 -34.27 30.70
N THR A 414 29.22 -35.42 30.01
CA THR A 414 30.38 -36.12 29.46
C THR A 414 30.21 -36.42 27.98
N SER A 415 31.34 -36.64 27.28
CA SER A 415 31.37 -37.01 25.87
C SER A 415 31.03 -38.48 25.60
N ALA A 416 30.80 -39.28 26.65
CA ALA A 416 30.44 -40.69 26.52
C ALA A 416 28.92 -40.84 26.53
N ARG A 417 28.40 -41.71 25.66
CA ARG A 417 26.99 -42.14 25.70
C ARG A 417 26.78 -43.12 26.85
N HIS A 418 25.73 -42.91 27.65
CA HIS A 418 25.38 -43.77 28.78
C HIS A 418 24.04 -44.47 28.55
N LYS A 419 24.02 -45.79 28.69
CA LYS A 419 22.78 -46.55 28.85
C LYS A 419 22.53 -46.71 30.35
N LEU A 420 21.40 -46.23 30.84
CA LEU A 420 21.09 -46.13 32.25
C LEU A 420 19.73 -46.75 32.53
N ASP A 421 19.61 -47.38 33.68
CA ASP A 421 18.36 -47.90 34.21
C ASP A 421 17.93 -47.04 35.40
N LEU A 422 16.76 -46.44 35.26
CA LEU A 422 16.12 -45.56 36.21
C LEU A 422 15.05 -46.31 36.98
N LEU A 423 15.04 -46.16 38.30
CA LEU A 423 13.94 -46.59 39.15
C LEU A 423 13.19 -45.36 39.66
N LEU A 424 11.94 -45.21 39.21
CA LEU A 424 11.02 -44.17 39.65
C LEU A 424 9.94 -44.77 40.53
N GLN A 425 9.53 -44.03 41.55
CA GLN A 425 8.42 -44.40 42.41
C GLN A 425 7.61 -43.14 42.72
N ILE A 426 6.29 -43.25 42.88
CA ILE A 426 5.50 -42.19 43.53
C ILE A 426 5.73 -42.23 45.05
N PRO A 427 5.48 -41.13 45.78
CA PRO A 427 5.55 -41.15 47.23
C PRO A 427 4.66 -42.24 47.83
N GLN A 428 5.11 -42.85 48.93
CA GLN A 428 4.31 -43.88 49.60
C GLN A 428 2.97 -43.28 50.05
N GLY A 429 1.85 -43.98 49.82
CA GLY A 429 0.53 -43.48 50.19
C GLY A 429 -0.07 -42.47 49.20
N ALA A 430 0.65 -42.04 48.16
CA ALA A 430 0.10 -41.28 47.05
C ALA A 430 -0.60 -42.19 46.03
N ILE A 431 -1.51 -41.62 45.24
CA ILE A 431 -2.21 -42.27 44.13
C ILE A 431 -1.76 -41.59 42.83
N ALA A 432 -1.31 -42.39 41.87
CA ALA A 432 -0.92 -41.92 40.54
C ALA A 432 -2.14 -41.42 39.75
N VAL A 433 -1.94 -40.36 38.97
CA VAL A 433 -2.95 -39.80 38.05
C VAL A 433 -2.40 -39.74 36.62
N ALA A 434 -3.25 -39.40 35.65
CA ALA A 434 -2.85 -39.27 34.23
C ALA A 434 -2.14 -40.52 33.65
N ASN A 435 -2.71 -41.72 33.86
CA ASN A 435 -2.10 -43.00 33.50
C ASN A 435 -0.71 -43.24 34.10
N GLY A 436 -0.46 -42.69 35.29
CA GLY A 436 0.79 -42.86 36.03
C GLY A 436 1.00 -44.27 36.60
N PHE A 437 2.10 -44.45 37.30
CA PHE A 437 2.56 -45.73 37.86
C PHE A 437 2.84 -45.60 39.35
N VAL A 438 2.86 -46.73 40.07
CA VAL A 438 3.33 -46.74 41.47
C VAL A 438 4.86 -46.85 41.54
N THR A 439 5.41 -47.81 40.80
CA THR A 439 6.85 -47.99 40.59
C THR A 439 7.09 -48.30 39.13
N LYS A 440 8.10 -47.69 38.51
CA LYS A 440 8.46 -47.92 37.11
C LYS A 440 9.96 -47.91 36.92
N GLY A 441 10.46 -48.99 36.33
CA GLY A 441 11.80 -49.04 35.76
C GLY A 441 11.78 -48.46 34.35
N ILE A 442 12.69 -47.55 34.03
CA ILE A 442 12.84 -46.98 32.68
C ILE A 442 14.28 -47.20 32.24
N HIS A 443 14.46 -47.74 31.03
CA HIS A 443 15.78 -47.81 30.40
C HIS A 443 15.91 -46.58 29.53
N ILE A 444 16.90 -45.74 29.82
CA ILE A 444 17.17 -44.53 29.05
C ILE A 444 18.56 -44.61 28.42
N VAL A 445 18.64 -44.07 27.22
CA VAL A 445 19.92 -43.80 26.57
C VAL A 445 20.16 -42.30 26.70
N LEU A 446 21.08 -41.93 27.58
CA LEU A 446 21.49 -40.54 27.75
C LEU A 446 22.71 -40.28 26.87
N GLU A 447 22.49 -39.53 25.79
CA GLU A 447 23.52 -39.17 24.81
C GLU A 447 24.58 -38.24 25.43
N ALA A 448 25.71 -38.09 24.74
CA ALA A 448 26.79 -37.19 25.16
C ALA A 448 26.26 -35.74 25.26
N TRP A 449 26.55 -35.06 26.37
CA TRP A 449 26.11 -33.67 26.64
C TRP A 449 24.58 -33.45 26.66
N ALA A 450 23.80 -34.52 26.77
CA ALA A 450 22.33 -34.44 26.75
C ALA A 450 21.72 -34.35 28.16
N THR A 451 20.54 -33.74 28.22
CA THR A 451 19.67 -33.72 29.40
C THR A 451 18.33 -34.34 29.04
N GLU A 452 17.82 -35.21 29.89
CA GLU A 452 16.53 -35.87 29.75
C GLU A 452 15.66 -35.54 30.97
N THR A 453 14.40 -35.18 30.73
CA THR A 453 13.44 -34.79 31.77
C THR A 453 12.26 -35.75 31.77
N ILE A 454 11.95 -36.30 32.95
CA ILE A 454 10.85 -37.23 33.13
C ILE A 454 9.91 -36.66 34.20
N GLU A 455 8.65 -36.45 33.83
CA GLU A 455 7.61 -35.97 34.73
C GLU A 455 6.57 -37.06 35.02
N TYR A 456 6.12 -37.15 36.26
CA TYR A 456 4.98 -37.98 36.64
C TYR A 456 4.15 -37.30 37.72
N SER A 457 2.84 -37.57 37.71
CA SER A 457 1.86 -36.88 38.54
C SER A 457 1.19 -37.80 39.57
N PHE A 458 0.93 -37.27 40.76
CA PHE A 458 0.26 -37.98 41.84
C PHE A 458 -0.53 -37.02 42.74
N TYR A 459 -1.42 -37.56 43.58
CA TYR A 459 -2.03 -36.82 44.69
C TYR A 459 -2.06 -37.68 45.95
N PHE A 460 -2.24 -37.04 47.11
CA PHE A 460 -2.40 -37.74 48.38
C PHE A 460 -3.87 -37.81 48.79
N PRO A 461 -4.44 -38.99 49.09
CA PRO A 461 -5.83 -39.12 49.53
C PRO A 461 -6.04 -38.75 51.01
N VAL A 462 -5.00 -38.77 51.84
CA VAL A 462 -5.10 -38.50 53.28
C VAL A 462 -3.88 -37.69 53.76
N PRO A 463 -4.02 -36.86 54.82
CA PRO A 463 -2.90 -36.17 55.44
C PRO A 463 -1.98 -37.14 56.21
N GLY A 464 -0.70 -36.80 56.31
CA GLY A 464 0.33 -37.60 56.97
C GLY A 464 1.75 -37.26 56.50
N GLN A 465 2.75 -37.93 57.07
CA GLN A 465 4.12 -37.85 56.60
C GLN A 465 4.46 -39.09 55.77
N PHE A 466 4.83 -38.87 54.52
CA PHE A 466 5.05 -39.95 53.56
C PHE A 466 6.49 -39.93 53.04
N PRO A 467 7.23 -41.03 53.15
CA PRO A 467 8.54 -41.13 52.51
C PRO A 467 8.37 -41.20 50.99
N HIS A 468 9.23 -40.47 50.26
CA HIS A 468 9.37 -40.60 48.82
C HIS A 468 10.71 -41.23 48.51
N PHE A 469 10.65 -42.40 47.87
CA PHE A 469 11.86 -43.08 47.42
C PHE A 469 12.52 -42.26 46.31
N PRO A 470 13.79 -41.84 46.48
CA PRO A 470 14.44 -40.99 45.50
C PRO A 470 14.71 -41.77 44.21
N VAL A 471 14.72 -41.07 43.08
CA VAL A 471 15.16 -41.67 41.82
C VAL A 471 16.54 -42.30 41.99
N HIS A 472 16.69 -43.54 41.55
CA HIS A 472 17.97 -44.23 41.48
C HIS A 472 18.34 -44.46 40.03
N VAL A 473 19.59 -44.15 39.70
CA VAL A 473 20.20 -44.36 38.40
C VAL A 473 21.25 -45.45 38.54
N SER A 474 21.15 -46.48 37.72
CA SER A 474 22.11 -47.57 37.66
C SER A 474 22.60 -47.80 36.23
N LYS A 475 23.78 -48.39 36.07
CA LYS A 475 24.37 -48.78 34.79
C LYS A 475 24.98 -50.17 34.97
N ASN A 476 24.60 -51.12 34.12
CA ASN A 476 25.07 -52.52 34.22
C ASN A 476 24.84 -53.14 35.62
N GLN A 477 23.70 -52.86 36.26
CA GLN A 477 23.37 -53.28 37.63
C GLN A 477 24.24 -52.67 38.75
N GLU A 478 25.11 -51.69 38.42
CA GLU A 478 25.87 -50.92 39.40
C GLU A 478 25.22 -49.55 39.63
N PHE A 479 25.16 -49.12 40.89
CA PHE A 479 24.63 -47.81 41.27
C PHE A 479 25.52 -46.68 40.74
N VAL A 480 24.91 -45.67 40.12
CA VAL A 480 25.62 -44.52 39.54
C VAL A 480 25.33 -43.24 40.33
N ALA A 481 24.05 -42.91 40.49
CA ALA A 481 23.60 -41.68 41.16
C ALA A 481 22.18 -41.85 41.69
N ALA A 482 21.81 -41.05 42.70
CA ALA A 482 20.43 -40.92 43.16
C ALA A 482 20.16 -39.50 43.66
N ALA A 483 18.89 -39.11 43.64
CA ALA A 483 18.45 -37.92 44.36
C ALA A 483 18.51 -38.13 45.88
N ALA A 484 18.46 -37.03 46.64
CA ALA A 484 18.39 -37.13 48.11
C ALA A 484 17.01 -37.68 48.54
N PRO A 485 16.95 -38.64 49.49
CA PRO A 485 15.68 -39.14 50.00
C PRO A 485 14.88 -38.02 50.69
N THR A 486 13.60 -37.90 50.36
CA THR A 486 12.73 -36.84 50.89
C THR A 486 11.57 -37.45 51.67
N ARG A 487 11.13 -36.76 52.74
CA ARG A 487 9.84 -37.01 53.38
C ARG A 487 8.91 -35.86 53.05
N LEU A 488 7.74 -36.17 52.51
CA LEU A 488 6.76 -35.18 52.11
C LEU A 488 5.71 -35.06 53.22
N GLU A 489 5.58 -33.85 53.77
CA GLU A 489 4.57 -33.54 54.78
C GLU A 489 3.26 -33.16 54.10
N VAL A 490 2.21 -33.96 54.31
CA VAL A 490 0.90 -33.76 53.68
C VAL A 490 -0.11 -33.33 54.74
N VAL A 491 -0.75 -32.20 54.51
CA VAL A 491 -1.77 -31.62 55.38
C VAL A 491 -3.11 -31.57 54.67
N LEU A 492 -4.20 -31.60 55.44
CA LEU A 492 -5.56 -31.47 54.88
C LEU A 492 -5.87 -30.00 54.54
N ASN A 493 -5.40 -29.09 55.40
CA ASN A 493 -5.44 -27.66 55.19
C ASN A 493 -4.00 -27.15 55.27
N PRO A 494 -3.52 -26.36 54.29
CA PRO A 494 -2.18 -25.79 54.32
C PRO A 494 -2.00 -24.96 55.59
N SER A 495 -0.90 -25.18 56.33
CA SER A 495 -0.55 -24.35 57.48
C SER A 495 -0.05 -22.98 57.01
N LYS A 496 0.56 -22.94 55.83
CA LYS A 496 0.95 -21.73 55.09
C LYS A 496 0.12 -21.61 53.81
N ILE A 497 -0.95 -20.82 53.86
CA ILE A 497 -1.70 -20.45 52.66
C ILE A 497 -0.86 -19.42 51.89
N ASP A 498 -0.60 -19.69 50.61
CA ASP A 498 -0.07 -18.66 49.71
C ASP A 498 -1.14 -17.60 49.42
N ARG A 499 -1.19 -16.60 50.30
CA ARG A 499 -2.08 -15.44 50.21
C ARG A 499 -1.67 -14.48 49.09
N THR A 500 -0.57 -14.73 48.40
CA THR A 500 -0.06 -13.87 47.33
C THR A 500 -0.51 -14.34 45.95
N SER A 501 -0.91 -15.60 45.78
CA SER A 501 -1.40 -16.14 44.50
C SER A 501 -2.70 -15.48 44.01
N TRP A 502 -2.80 -15.22 42.70
CA TRP A 502 -4.03 -14.67 42.11
C TRP A 502 -5.25 -15.57 42.31
N SER A 503 -5.06 -16.89 42.29
CA SER A 503 -6.10 -17.87 42.62
C SER A 503 -6.68 -17.66 44.02
N PHE A 504 -5.85 -17.38 45.01
CA PHE A 504 -6.31 -17.12 46.37
C PHE A 504 -6.94 -15.72 46.48
N VAL A 505 -6.24 -14.69 46.03
CA VAL A 505 -6.66 -13.29 46.16
C VAL A 505 -8.00 -13.06 45.46
N SER A 506 -8.16 -13.53 44.21
CA SER A 506 -9.41 -13.33 43.45
C SER A 506 -10.64 -13.97 44.10
N GLN A 507 -10.50 -15.16 44.70
CA GLN A 507 -11.63 -15.93 45.25
C GLN A 507 -11.89 -15.68 46.73
N ARG A 508 -10.84 -15.50 47.53
CA ARG A 508 -10.93 -15.43 48.99
C ARG A 508 -10.46 -14.12 49.59
N GLY A 509 -9.68 -13.33 48.85
CA GLY A 509 -9.22 -12.03 49.30
C GLY A 509 -10.39 -11.05 49.50
N ASP A 510 -10.23 -10.09 50.38
CA ASP A 510 -11.18 -8.99 50.50
C ASP A 510 -11.05 -8.00 49.32
N ALA A 511 -11.95 -7.02 49.24
CA ALA A 511 -11.93 -6.05 48.14
C ALA A 511 -10.63 -5.22 48.11
N ALA A 512 -10.05 -4.90 49.28
CA ALA A 512 -8.83 -4.12 49.37
C ALA A 512 -7.60 -4.93 48.95
N GLU A 513 -7.53 -6.21 49.32
CA GLU A 513 -6.49 -7.15 48.91
C GLU A 513 -6.51 -7.37 47.40
N VAL A 514 -7.70 -7.55 46.79
CA VAL A 514 -7.83 -7.67 45.33
C VAL A 514 -7.34 -6.39 44.63
N MET A 515 -7.78 -5.22 45.09
CA MET A 515 -7.34 -3.95 44.51
C MET A 515 -5.84 -3.70 44.68
N ALA A 516 -5.26 -4.08 45.82
CA ALA A 516 -3.82 -3.97 46.05
C ALA A 516 -3.03 -4.89 45.10
N HIS A 517 -3.52 -6.12 44.88
CA HIS A 517 -2.89 -7.06 43.95
C HIS A 517 -2.95 -6.56 42.51
N LEU A 518 -4.12 -6.09 42.07
CA LEU A 518 -4.30 -5.46 40.75
C LEU A 518 -3.42 -4.21 40.59
N LYS A 519 -3.08 -3.48 41.65
CA LYS A 519 -2.19 -2.31 41.56
C LYS A 519 -0.71 -2.69 41.46
N SER A 520 -0.27 -3.79 42.04
CA SER A 520 1.16 -4.15 42.13
C SER A 520 1.62 -5.10 41.04
N HIS A 521 0.77 -6.00 40.56
CA HIS A 521 1.15 -7.05 39.60
C HIS A 521 0.91 -6.63 38.14
N ASN A 522 1.50 -7.38 37.21
CA ASN A 522 1.21 -7.29 35.78
C ASN A 522 -0.21 -7.85 35.54
N ILE A 523 -1.16 -6.99 35.16
CA ILE A 523 -2.57 -7.36 35.01
C ILE A 523 -2.79 -8.19 33.75
N GLU A 524 -2.00 -7.99 32.71
CA GLU A 524 -2.15 -8.69 31.42
C GLU A 524 -1.94 -10.21 31.56
N ARG A 525 -1.28 -10.66 32.64
CA ARG A 525 -1.12 -12.07 32.99
C ARG A 525 -2.29 -12.68 33.75
N LEU A 526 -3.20 -11.86 34.27
CA LEU A 526 -4.24 -12.30 35.19
C LEU A 526 -5.52 -12.67 34.43
N ASP A 527 -6.10 -13.81 34.79
CA ASP A 527 -7.48 -14.14 34.43
C ASP A 527 -8.44 -13.25 35.24
N LEU A 528 -8.79 -12.09 34.68
CA LEU A 528 -9.66 -11.09 35.29
C LEU A 528 -11.10 -11.58 35.46
N GLY A 529 -11.56 -12.55 34.66
CA GLY A 529 -12.90 -13.15 34.78
C GLY A 529 -13.17 -13.76 36.16
N ARG A 530 -12.11 -14.15 36.88
CA ARG A 530 -12.19 -14.71 38.24
C ARG A 530 -12.83 -13.79 39.27
N ILE A 531 -12.79 -12.47 39.07
CA ILE A 531 -13.42 -11.48 39.96
C ILE A 531 -14.80 -11.00 39.47
N ALA A 532 -15.31 -11.51 38.35
CA ALA A 532 -16.58 -11.07 37.77
C ALA A 532 -17.76 -11.15 38.75
N TRP A 533 -17.81 -12.18 39.60
CA TRP A 533 -18.87 -12.34 40.60
C TRP A 533 -18.92 -11.18 41.61
N ARG A 534 -17.78 -10.52 41.88
CA ARG A 534 -17.66 -9.36 42.77
C ARG A 534 -18.13 -8.06 42.13
N MET A 535 -18.08 -7.96 40.80
CA MET A 535 -18.57 -6.80 40.03
C MET A 535 -20.07 -6.55 40.20
N LYS A 536 -20.79 -7.46 40.87
CA LYS A 536 -22.18 -7.24 41.29
C LYS A 536 -22.32 -6.08 42.27
N ASP A 537 -21.31 -5.84 43.11
CA ASP A 537 -21.25 -4.69 44.01
C ASP A 537 -20.87 -3.42 43.23
N SER A 538 -21.61 -2.33 43.44
CA SER A 538 -21.43 -1.10 42.66
C SER A 538 -20.14 -0.38 43.00
N THR A 539 -19.76 -0.32 44.29
CA THR A 539 -18.54 0.37 44.72
C THR A 539 -17.30 -0.35 44.20
N PHE A 540 -17.26 -1.68 44.33
CA PHE A 540 -16.17 -2.49 43.81
C PHE A 540 -16.08 -2.41 42.28
N TYR A 541 -17.21 -2.45 41.56
CA TYR A 541 -17.25 -2.28 40.11
C TYR A 541 -16.57 -0.99 39.66
N HIS A 542 -16.96 0.16 40.22
CA HIS A 542 -16.36 1.45 39.82
C HIS A 542 -14.86 1.49 40.12
N GLN A 543 -14.44 1.00 41.29
CA GLN A 543 -13.02 0.94 41.67
C GLN A 543 -12.18 0.10 40.69
N VAL A 544 -12.70 -1.06 40.27
CA VAL A 544 -12.02 -1.95 39.32
C VAL A 544 -11.98 -1.34 37.93
N ILE A 545 -13.10 -0.84 37.40
CA ILE A 545 -13.16 -0.24 36.06
C ILE A 545 -12.28 1.00 35.97
N ASP A 546 -12.28 1.85 37.00
CA ASP A 546 -11.41 3.03 37.05
C ASP A 546 -9.93 2.63 37.04
N LEU A 547 -9.54 1.63 37.84
CA LEU A 547 -8.16 1.14 37.87
C LEU A 547 -7.73 0.52 36.53
N LEU A 548 -8.58 -0.31 35.93
CA LEU A 548 -8.27 -0.97 34.67
C LEU A 548 -8.20 0.06 33.52
N SER A 549 -9.11 1.05 33.51
CA SER A 549 -9.06 2.17 32.56
C SER A 549 -7.78 3.00 32.72
N GLN A 550 -7.38 3.31 33.96
CA GLN A 550 -6.12 3.99 34.25
C GLN A 550 -4.91 3.18 33.79
N ARG A 551 -4.98 1.84 33.85
CA ARG A 551 -3.92 0.93 33.39
C ARG A 551 -4.04 0.51 31.93
N HIS A 552 -4.99 1.09 31.20
CA HIS A 552 -5.27 0.80 29.79
C HIS A 552 -5.54 -0.68 29.49
N VAL A 553 -6.17 -1.40 30.44
CA VAL A 553 -6.58 -2.80 30.29
C VAL A 553 -8.09 -2.87 30.12
N TYR A 554 -8.55 -3.63 29.13
CA TYR A 554 -9.96 -3.88 28.89
C TYR A 554 -10.29 -5.37 29.05
N ASP A 555 -11.36 -5.68 29.78
CA ASP A 555 -11.91 -7.04 29.87
C ASP A 555 -13.41 -7.02 29.53
N ASN A 556 -13.80 -7.75 28.49
CA ASN A 556 -15.18 -7.75 28.01
C ASN A 556 -16.19 -8.23 29.08
N THR A 557 -15.81 -9.21 29.91
CA THR A 557 -16.68 -9.76 30.95
C THR A 557 -16.92 -8.75 32.06
N LEU A 558 -15.86 -8.09 32.56
CA LEU A 558 -15.97 -7.09 33.61
C LEU A 558 -16.72 -5.84 33.11
N TRP A 559 -16.48 -5.39 31.87
CA TRP A 559 -17.19 -4.25 31.28
C TRP A 559 -18.67 -4.54 31.01
N SER A 560 -19.08 -5.80 30.81
CA SER A 560 -20.50 -6.16 30.66
C SER A 560 -21.36 -5.78 31.88
N TYR A 561 -20.75 -5.69 33.08
CA TYR A 561 -21.43 -5.24 34.30
C TYR A 561 -21.85 -3.77 34.26
N SER A 562 -21.32 -2.97 33.32
CA SER A 562 -21.79 -1.60 33.09
C SER A 562 -23.30 -1.54 32.81
N ILE A 563 -23.86 -2.55 32.13
CA ILE A 563 -25.30 -2.67 31.88
C ILE A 563 -26.07 -2.83 33.20
N LYS A 564 -25.57 -3.67 34.11
CA LYS A 564 -26.19 -3.89 35.42
C LYS A 564 -26.25 -2.59 36.22
N HIS A 565 -25.16 -1.82 36.20
CA HIS A 565 -25.04 -0.57 36.97
C HIS A 565 -25.58 0.66 36.25
N LYS A 566 -26.06 0.51 35.01
CA LYS A 566 -26.57 1.60 34.15
C LYS A 566 -25.52 2.69 33.89
N ASP A 567 -24.27 2.27 33.79
CA ASP A 567 -23.11 3.13 33.57
C ASP A 567 -22.96 3.41 32.06
N ILE A 568 -23.68 4.42 31.57
CA ILE A 568 -23.79 4.74 30.13
C ILE A 568 -22.42 4.91 29.44
N PRO A 569 -21.45 5.67 30.00
CA PRO A 569 -20.12 5.79 29.40
C PRO A 569 -19.44 4.43 29.16
N ASN A 570 -19.48 3.52 30.14
CA ASN A 570 -18.85 2.20 30.01
C ASN A 570 -19.71 1.21 29.21
N ILE A 571 -21.04 1.35 29.19
CA ILE A 571 -21.91 0.61 28.26
C ILE A 571 -21.50 0.94 26.82
N ARG A 572 -21.23 2.21 26.53
CA ARG A 572 -20.79 2.63 25.19
C ARG A 572 -19.49 1.98 24.77
N GLN A 573 -18.53 1.89 25.67
CA GLN A 573 -17.26 1.19 25.41
C GLN A 573 -17.48 -0.32 25.25
N TYR A 574 -18.27 -0.93 26.12
CA TYR A 574 -18.59 -2.35 26.06
C TYR A 574 -19.24 -2.74 24.73
N LEU A 575 -20.34 -2.06 24.34
CA LEU A 575 -21.10 -2.43 23.14
C LEU A 575 -20.27 -2.34 21.85
N GLN A 576 -19.28 -1.45 21.78
CA GLN A 576 -18.39 -1.34 20.62
C GLN A 576 -17.52 -2.59 20.37
N HIS A 577 -17.30 -3.42 21.40
CA HIS A 577 -16.54 -4.68 21.35
C HIS A 577 -17.42 -5.92 21.16
N THR A 578 -18.75 -5.76 21.13
CA THR A 578 -19.68 -6.87 20.96
C THR A 578 -20.10 -7.06 19.52
N ASP A 579 -20.54 -8.27 19.16
CA ASP A 579 -21.08 -8.59 17.83
C ASP A 579 -22.27 -7.69 17.42
N LEU A 580 -22.97 -7.09 18.39
CA LEU A 580 -24.05 -6.14 18.12
C LEU A 580 -23.56 -4.97 17.25
N ALA A 581 -22.32 -4.53 17.42
CA ALA A 581 -21.74 -3.44 16.63
C ALA A 581 -21.64 -3.78 15.13
N HIS A 582 -21.72 -5.06 14.74
CA HIS A 582 -21.74 -5.50 13.35
C HIS A 582 -23.16 -5.77 12.82
N GLN A 583 -24.19 -5.69 13.66
CA GLN A 583 -25.57 -6.08 13.33
C GLN A 583 -26.54 -4.90 13.19
N VAL A 584 -26.17 -3.71 13.66
CA VAL A 584 -27.08 -2.54 13.73
C VAL A 584 -26.97 -1.58 12.53
N GLY A 585 -26.20 -1.94 11.51
CA GLY A 585 -25.92 -1.11 10.33
C GLY A 585 -24.57 -0.39 10.41
N PRO A 586 -24.17 0.28 9.32
CA PRO A 586 -22.83 0.86 9.19
C PRO A 586 -22.65 2.21 9.90
N ILE A 587 -23.75 2.90 10.21
CA ILE A 587 -23.77 4.16 10.96
C ILE A 587 -24.87 4.08 12.01
N ILE A 588 -24.51 4.35 13.26
CA ILE A 588 -25.47 4.59 14.36
C ILE A 588 -24.89 5.66 15.26
N ASP A 589 -25.73 6.59 15.71
CA ASP A 589 -25.37 7.51 16.78
C ASP A 589 -26.47 7.48 17.85
N SER A 590 -26.10 7.00 19.03
CA SER A 590 -27.00 6.89 20.17
C SER A 590 -26.24 7.06 21.48
N PRO A 591 -26.95 7.36 22.59
CA PRO A 591 -26.32 7.44 23.90
C PRO A 591 -25.55 6.17 24.30
N LEU A 592 -25.99 4.99 23.85
CA LEU A 592 -25.43 3.70 24.25
C LEU A 592 -24.40 3.14 23.27
N LEU A 593 -24.48 3.49 21.98
CA LEU A 593 -23.58 2.97 20.95
C LEU A 593 -23.47 4.00 19.83
N SER A 594 -22.23 4.27 19.44
CA SER A 594 -21.91 5.05 18.25
C SER A 594 -20.99 4.20 17.35
N ILE A 595 -21.34 4.11 16.07
CA ILE A 595 -20.63 3.39 15.02
C ILE A 595 -20.38 4.41 13.91
N GLU A 596 -19.10 4.62 13.64
CA GLU A 596 -18.62 5.41 12.53
C GLU A 596 -17.79 4.51 11.61
N PRO A 597 -18.01 4.55 10.30
CA PRO A 597 -17.46 3.54 9.39
C PRO A 597 -15.96 3.77 9.11
N VAL A 598 -15.52 5.03 9.10
CA VAL A 598 -14.11 5.39 8.85
C VAL A 598 -13.21 4.95 10.01
N PRO A 599 -13.45 5.33 11.29
CA PRO A 599 -12.65 4.82 12.41
C PRO A 599 -12.67 3.30 12.54
N ARG A 600 -13.73 2.64 12.06
CA ARG A 600 -13.85 1.18 12.05
C ARG A 600 -13.07 0.50 10.92
N GLY A 601 -12.69 1.24 9.88
CA GLY A 601 -12.06 0.71 8.67
C GLY A 601 -13.05 -0.03 7.76
N THR A 602 -14.36 0.23 7.89
CA THR A 602 -15.40 -0.37 7.03
C THR A 602 -15.73 0.49 5.82
N TYR A 603 -15.20 1.71 5.76
CA TYR A 603 -15.30 2.61 4.60
C TYR A 603 -14.05 3.48 4.49
N GLU A 604 -13.62 3.69 3.26
CA GLU A 604 -12.55 4.60 2.89
C GLU A 604 -12.99 5.38 1.64
N HIS A 605 -12.70 6.68 1.60
CA HIS A 605 -12.96 7.50 0.42
C HIS A 605 -11.87 7.21 -0.63
N LEU A 606 -12.28 6.94 -1.87
CA LEU A 606 -11.37 6.61 -2.97
C LEU A 606 -11.50 7.63 -4.09
N GLU A 607 -10.37 8.10 -4.59
CA GLU A 607 -10.29 8.97 -5.76
C GLU A 607 -9.99 8.15 -7.02
N TYR A 608 -10.49 8.61 -8.17
CA TYR A 608 -10.32 7.96 -9.47
C TYR A 608 -9.68 8.92 -10.46
N ALA A 609 -8.46 8.58 -10.92
CA ALA A 609 -7.76 9.39 -11.91
C ALA A 609 -6.77 8.55 -12.75
N PRO A 610 -6.68 8.78 -14.07
CA PRO A 610 -7.62 9.54 -14.90
C PRO A 610 -8.92 8.74 -15.12
N LEU A 611 -10.09 9.38 -15.08
CA LEU A 611 -11.38 8.73 -15.37
C LEU A 611 -12.10 9.53 -16.47
N VAL A 612 -12.37 8.86 -17.61
CA VAL A 612 -13.09 9.47 -18.73
C VAL A 612 -14.34 8.62 -19.00
N ASN A 613 -15.52 9.23 -18.90
CA ASN A 613 -16.77 8.53 -19.18
C ASN A 613 -17.03 8.49 -20.69
N ALA A 614 -17.51 7.35 -21.18
CA ALA A 614 -17.89 7.22 -22.59
C ALA A 614 -19.13 8.07 -22.96
N ARG A 615 -19.97 8.44 -21.97
CA ARG A 615 -21.24 9.14 -22.14
C ARG A 615 -21.56 9.97 -20.89
N ALA A 616 -21.92 11.24 -21.08
CA ALA A 616 -22.45 12.09 -20.01
C ALA A 616 -23.99 11.95 -19.81
N HIS A 617 -24.71 11.58 -20.88
CA HIS A 617 -26.18 11.46 -20.86
C HIS A 617 -26.65 10.00 -20.71
N PRO A 618 -27.82 9.76 -20.08
CA PRO A 618 -28.37 8.42 -19.88
C PRO A 618 -28.69 7.73 -21.21
N LEU A 619 -28.40 6.42 -21.28
CA LEU A 619 -28.83 5.53 -22.36
C LEU A 619 -29.91 4.59 -21.82
N GLY A 620 -31.18 4.91 -22.06
CA GLY A 620 -32.34 4.19 -21.51
C GLY A 620 -32.86 4.78 -20.20
N GLU A 621 -33.78 4.08 -19.55
CA GLU A 621 -34.50 4.59 -18.36
C GLU A 621 -33.61 4.71 -17.10
N LYS A 622 -32.51 3.96 -17.02
CA LYS A 622 -31.62 3.93 -15.86
C LYS A 622 -30.22 4.42 -16.22
N ARG A 623 -29.68 5.34 -15.43
CA ARG A 623 -28.26 5.72 -15.48
C ARG A 623 -27.40 4.52 -15.08
N LYS A 624 -26.28 4.32 -15.78
CA LYS A 624 -25.32 3.25 -15.51
C LYS A 624 -23.91 3.82 -15.49
N ILE A 625 -23.19 3.60 -14.39
CA ILE A 625 -21.76 3.86 -14.28
C ILE A 625 -21.03 2.66 -14.94
N LEU A 626 -20.21 2.92 -15.95
CA LEU A 626 -19.56 1.87 -16.75
C LEU A 626 -18.31 1.29 -16.07
N ASN A 627 -17.59 2.10 -15.29
CA ASN A 627 -16.49 1.62 -14.48
C ASN A 627 -17.05 0.86 -13.27
N ASN A 628 -16.88 -0.47 -13.25
CA ASN A 628 -17.45 -1.33 -12.20
C ASN A 628 -16.93 -0.98 -10.80
N ARG A 629 -15.63 -0.66 -10.67
CA ARG A 629 -15.00 -0.31 -9.39
C ARG A 629 -15.56 0.98 -8.82
N PHE A 630 -15.59 2.04 -9.64
CA PHE A 630 -16.22 3.29 -9.23
C PHE A 630 -17.73 3.12 -8.97
N SER A 631 -18.42 2.28 -9.74
CA SER A 631 -19.83 1.96 -9.48
C SER A 631 -20.05 1.28 -8.14
N GLU A 632 -19.14 0.41 -7.69
CA GLU A 632 -19.19 -0.22 -6.38
C GLU A 632 -18.96 0.81 -5.28
N GLN A 633 -17.90 1.63 -5.40
CA GLN A 633 -17.57 2.68 -4.44
C GLN A 633 -18.67 3.72 -4.28
N TYR A 634 -19.25 4.19 -5.39
CA TYR A 634 -20.38 5.13 -5.34
C TYR A 634 -21.59 4.52 -4.63
N ARG A 635 -21.92 3.24 -4.91
CA ARG A 635 -23.01 2.56 -4.19
C ARG A 635 -22.73 2.42 -2.71
N GLN A 636 -21.51 2.07 -2.32
CA GLN A 636 -21.12 2.00 -0.92
C GLN A 636 -21.32 3.34 -0.22
N LEU A 637 -20.92 4.47 -0.83
CA LEU A 637 -21.22 5.80 -0.27
C LEU A 637 -22.73 6.00 -0.13
N ILE A 638 -23.51 5.79 -1.19
CA ILE A 638 -24.97 6.02 -1.14
C ILE A 638 -25.64 5.15 -0.06
N ASP A 639 -25.25 3.87 0.04
CA ASP A 639 -25.76 2.94 1.04
C ASP A 639 -25.44 3.42 2.46
N LEU A 640 -24.24 3.99 2.71
CA LEU A 640 -23.88 4.60 3.98
C LEU A 640 -24.73 5.83 4.28
N LEU A 641 -24.87 6.74 3.33
CA LEU A 641 -25.61 7.99 3.50
C LEU A 641 -27.10 7.75 3.78
N CYS A 642 -27.66 6.60 3.37
CA CYS A 642 -29.02 6.20 3.76
C CYS A 642 -29.21 6.00 5.28
N PHE A 643 -28.13 5.79 6.04
CA PHE A 643 -28.17 5.68 7.50
C PHE A 643 -27.92 7.02 8.20
N CYS A 644 -27.54 8.08 7.46
CA CYS A 644 -27.36 9.42 8.01
C CYS A 644 -28.70 10.17 8.08
N PRO A 645 -29.18 10.59 9.27
CA PRO A 645 -30.41 11.39 9.36
C PRO A 645 -30.28 12.77 8.69
N GLN A 646 -29.08 13.35 8.73
CA GLN A 646 -28.70 14.59 8.08
C GLN A 646 -27.28 14.43 7.54
N LEU A 647 -27.03 14.93 6.35
CA LEU A 647 -25.72 14.88 5.71
C LEU A 647 -24.88 16.07 6.18
N SER A 648 -23.63 15.81 6.57
CA SER A 648 -22.64 16.83 6.91
C SER A 648 -22.08 17.53 5.66
N SER A 649 -21.37 18.65 5.84
CA SER A 649 -20.64 19.31 4.75
C SER A 649 -19.60 18.38 4.09
N ASP A 650 -18.94 17.51 4.86
CA ASP A 650 -17.99 16.51 4.33
C ASP A 650 -18.68 15.42 3.50
N ASP A 651 -19.91 15.03 3.87
CA ASP A 651 -20.72 14.11 3.08
C ASP A 651 -21.11 14.73 1.75
N TRP A 652 -21.63 15.97 1.78
CA TRP A 652 -22.00 16.72 0.58
C TRP A 652 -20.82 16.97 -0.35
N LEU A 653 -19.63 17.23 0.20
CA LEU A 653 -18.42 17.37 -0.61
C LEU A 653 -18.04 16.05 -1.30
N SER A 654 -18.17 14.92 -0.59
CA SER A 654 -17.94 13.58 -1.16
C SER A 654 -18.93 13.25 -2.27
N VAL A 655 -20.21 13.60 -2.06
CA VAL A 655 -21.27 13.47 -3.08
C VAL A 655 -20.95 14.33 -4.29
N THR A 656 -20.56 15.59 -4.08
CA THR A 656 -20.17 16.52 -5.16
C THR A 656 -19.05 15.92 -6.00
N TYR A 657 -17.98 15.43 -5.37
CA TYR A 657 -16.86 14.79 -6.06
C TYR A 657 -17.31 13.60 -6.93
N TYR A 658 -18.07 12.64 -6.39
CA TYR A 658 -18.52 11.48 -7.17
C TYR A 658 -19.57 11.84 -8.24
N LEU A 659 -20.32 12.94 -8.10
CA LEU A 659 -21.18 13.43 -9.16
C LEU A 659 -20.35 14.03 -10.32
N LEU A 660 -19.27 14.74 -10.00
CA LEU A 660 -18.33 15.25 -11.00
C LEU A 660 -17.66 14.10 -11.78
N LEU A 661 -17.23 13.03 -11.11
CA LEU A 661 -16.71 11.83 -11.78
C LEU A 661 -17.71 11.14 -12.74
N GLN A 662 -19.01 11.46 -12.63
CA GLN A 662 -20.07 10.95 -13.51
C GLN A 662 -20.48 11.94 -14.60
N ASP A 663 -19.80 13.09 -14.73
CA ASP A 663 -20.18 14.23 -15.58
C ASP A 663 -21.59 14.79 -15.27
N ARG A 664 -22.05 14.65 -14.02
CA ARG A 664 -23.36 15.15 -13.56
C ARG A 664 -23.25 16.57 -13.00
N ILE A 665 -22.80 17.50 -13.85
CA ILE A 665 -22.39 18.85 -13.44
C ILE A 665 -23.49 19.64 -12.71
N GLU A 666 -24.71 19.67 -13.22
CA GLU A 666 -25.84 20.38 -12.58
C GLU A 666 -26.14 19.86 -11.17
N GLU A 667 -26.09 18.54 -11.00
CA GLU A 667 -26.35 17.89 -9.70
C GLU A 667 -25.18 18.11 -8.74
N ALA A 668 -23.95 18.15 -9.26
CA ALA A 668 -22.77 18.49 -8.49
C ALA A 668 -22.82 19.96 -8.01
N HIS A 669 -23.27 20.90 -8.84
CA HIS A 669 -23.49 22.29 -8.43
C HIS A 669 -24.51 22.40 -7.30
N GLU A 670 -25.62 21.67 -7.39
CA GLU A 670 -26.63 21.67 -6.32
C GLU A 670 -26.09 21.05 -5.03
N ALA A 671 -25.38 19.92 -5.11
CA ALA A 671 -24.73 19.30 -3.96
C ALA A 671 -23.70 20.22 -3.29
N ALA A 672 -22.90 20.95 -4.08
CA ALA A 672 -21.89 21.87 -3.58
C ALA A 672 -22.48 23.04 -2.76
N ARG A 673 -23.71 23.47 -3.05
CA ARG A 673 -24.40 24.54 -2.28
C ARG A 673 -24.70 24.18 -0.84
N HIS A 674 -24.71 22.88 -0.52
CA HIS A 674 -24.92 22.39 0.84
C HIS A 674 -23.62 22.29 1.65
N VAL A 675 -22.46 22.52 1.03
CA VAL A 675 -21.16 22.49 1.71
C VAL A 675 -20.93 23.84 2.38
N ASP A 676 -20.83 23.85 3.70
CA ASP A 676 -20.33 25.00 4.47
C ASP A 676 -18.80 24.91 4.60
N PRO A 677 -18.01 25.82 3.98
CA PRO A 677 -16.55 25.80 4.04
C PRO A 677 -15.96 25.92 5.45
N ASP A 678 -16.73 26.48 6.40
CA ASP A 678 -16.30 26.61 7.79
C ASP A 678 -16.47 25.32 8.61
N GLN A 679 -17.18 24.33 8.07
CA GLN A 679 -17.45 23.05 8.72
C GLN A 679 -16.65 21.88 8.15
N ILE A 680 -15.67 22.12 7.27
CA ILE A 680 -14.83 21.10 6.66
C ILE A 680 -13.34 21.34 6.94
N SER A 681 -12.57 20.27 7.16
CA SER A 681 -11.10 20.31 7.19
C SER A 681 -10.50 20.39 5.79
N THR A 682 -11.19 19.80 4.81
CA THR A 682 -10.77 19.60 3.41
C THR A 682 -10.90 20.86 2.52
N ARG A 683 -10.53 22.03 3.06
CA ARG A 683 -10.64 23.32 2.34
C ARG A 683 -9.86 23.36 1.03
N LEU A 684 -8.68 22.71 0.98
CA LEU A 684 -7.87 22.62 -0.24
C LEU A 684 -8.63 21.90 -1.36
N GLN A 685 -9.25 20.76 -1.05
CA GLN A 685 -10.05 19.96 -1.97
C GLN A 685 -11.32 20.71 -2.38
N HIS A 686 -12.00 21.35 -1.42
CA HIS A 686 -13.16 22.18 -1.68
C HIS A 686 -12.85 23.33 -2.65
N HIS A 687 -11.78 24.09 -2.42
CA HIS A 687 -11.35 25.17 -3.31
C HIS A 687 -11.02 24.67 -4.72
N TYR A 688 -10.46 23.47 -4.86
CA TYR A 688 -10.23 22.87 -6.17
C TYR A 688 -11.54 22.49 -6.87
N ILE A 689 -12.48 21.86 -6.15
CA ILE A 689 -13.82 21.53 -6.66
C ILE A 689 -14.58 22.80 -7.06
N GLU A 690 -14.52 23.85 -6.25
CA GLU A 690 -15.14 25.15 -6.54
C GLU A 690 -14.55 25.79 -7.79
N SER A 691 -13.21 25.77 -7.92
CA SER A 691 -12.52 26.26 -9.11
C SER A 691 -12.92 25.47 -10.37
N TYR A 692 -13.04 24.14 -10.25
CA TYR A 692 -13.48 23.27 -11.34
C TYR A 692 -14.94 23.54 -11.74
N LEU A 693 -15.84 23.64 -10.76
CA LEU A 693 -17.26 23.95 -10.98
C LEU A 693 -17.45 25.33 -11.65
N ALA A 694 -16.62 26.32 -11.32
CA ALA A 694 -16.69 27.64 -11.95
C ALA A 694 -16.51 27.59 -13.48
N PHE A 695 -15.76 26.63 -14.03
CA PHE A 695 -15.59 26.44 -15.48
C PHE A 695 -16.88 25.99 -16.19
N PHE A 696 -17.81 25.39 -15.46
CA PHE A 696 -19.11 24.96 -15.99
C PHE A 696 -20.25 25.92 -15.65
N GLY A 697 -19.97 26.97 -14.87
CA GLY A 697 -20.92 28.05 -14.57
C GLY A 697 -20.80 29.24 -15.53
N ASP A 698 -21.58 30.29 -15.25
CA ASP A 698 -21.65 31.50 -16.09
C ASP A 698 -20.39 32.40 -15.99
N SER A 699 -19.55 32.20 -14.96
CA SER A 699 -18.38 33.06 -14.67
C SER A 699 -17.12 32.25 -14.31
N PRO A 700 -16.39 31.67 -15.30
CA PRO A 700 -15.12 30.97 -15.07
C PRO A 700 -14.08 31.75 -14.26
N GLN A 701 -14.05 33.07 -14.41
CA GLN A 701 -13.11 33.99 -13.78
C GLN A 701 -13.21 34.00 -12.25
N ALA A 702 -14.31 33.51 -11.67
CA ALA A 702 -14.45 33.31 -10.24
C ALA A 702 -13.42 32.33 -9.66
N ALA A 703 -12.88 31.40 -10.47
CA ALA A 703 -11.84 30.46 -10.06
C ALA A 703 -10.46 31.12 -9.85
N ARG A 704 -10.16 32.23 -10.52
CA ARG A 704 -8.84 32.87 -10.50
C ARG A 704 -8.37 33.26 -9.08
N PRO A 705 -9.15 34.01 -8.26
CA PRO A 705 -8.71 34.40 -6.92
C PRO A 705 -8.51 33.20 -5.97
N ILE A 706 -9.18 32.07 -6.22
CA ILE A 706 -9.00 30.85 -5.44
C ILE A 706 -7.69 30.19 -5.85
N ALA A 707 -7.49 29.95 -7.15
CA ALA A 707 -6.30 29.26 -7.66
C ALA A 707 -4.99 30.03 -7.41
N GLU A 708 -5.01 31.37 -7.42
CA GLU A 708 -3.81 32.17 -7.14
C GLU A 708 -3.29 32.03 -5.71
N GLN A 709 -4.16 31.68 -4.74
CA GLN A 709 -3.72 31.38 -3.36
C GLN A 709 -2.76 30.18 -3.32
N TYR A 710 -2.90 29.27 -4.29
CA TYR A 710 -2.17 28.01 -4.37
C TYR A 710 -1.06 28.01 -5.41
N ARG A 711 -0.79 29.13 -6.08
CA ARG A 711 0.24 29.23 -7.15
C ARG A 711 1.63 28.75 -6.71
N LYS A 712 1.99 29.01 -5.46
CA LYS A 712 3.26 28.61 -4.83
C LYS A 712 3.08 27.55 -3.74
N TYR A 713 1.98 26.78 -3.78
CA TYR A 713 1.68 25.79 -2.74
C TYR A 713 2.78 24.73 -2.64
N PRO A 714 3.30 24.35 -1.46
CA PRO A 714 4.50 23.53 -1.36
C PRO A 714 4.34 22.10 -1.88
N VAL A 715 3.14 21.50 -1.80
CA VAL A 715 2.89 20.16 -2.34
C VAL A 715 2.71 20.21 -3.85
N LEU A 716 3.67 19.65 -4.60
CA LEU A 716 3.73 19.76 -6.06
C LEU A 716 2.49 19.23 -6.76
N ARG A 717 1.94 18.09 -6.34
CA ARG A 717 0.69 17.54 -6.92
C ARG A 717 -0.45 18.57 -6.89
N TRP A 718 -0.67 19.22 -5.75
CA TRP A 718 -1.72 20.24 -5.61
C TRP A 718 -1.36 21.55 -6.32
N ARG A 719 -0.08 21.97 -6.27
CA ARG A 719 0.39 23.13 -7.02
C ARG A 719 0.09 22.98 -8.51
N LYS A 720 0.42 21.83 -9.10
CA LYS A 720 0.14 21.52 -10.51
C LYS A 720 -1.35 21.62 -10.84
N LEU A 721 -2.23 21.08 -10.00
CA LEU A 721 -3.68 21.15 -10.19
C LEU A 721 -4.21 22.60 -10.26
N PHE A 722 -3.79 23.48 -9.35
CA PHE A 722 -4.21 24.89 -9.37
C PHE A 722 -3.51 25.71 -10.46
N LEU A 723 -2.25 25.40 -10.78
CA LEU A 723 -1.58 25.98 -11.95
C LEU A 723 -2.29 25.62 -13.27
N ASN A 724 -2.82 24.41 -13.38
CA ASN A 724 -3.62 23.99 -14.54
C ASN A 724 -4.93 24.80 -14.63
N VAL A 725 -5.59 25.09 -13.51
CA VAL A 725 -6.76 25.99 -13.48
C VAL A 725 -6.39 27.39 -13.98
N LEU A 726 -5.28 27.96 -13.48
CA LEU A 726 -4.80 29.26 -13.93
C LEU A 726 -4.43 29.26 -15.43
N SER A 727 -3.80 28.20 -15.92
CA SER A 727 -3.46 28.05 -17.34
C SER A 727 -4.70 28.04 -18.22
N GLN A 728 -5.75 27.30 -17.84
CA GLN A 728 -7.01 27.28 -18.60
C GLN A 728 -7.71 28.65 -18.61
N LEU A 729 -7.67 29.36 -17.48
CA LEU A 729 -8.16 30.75 -17.41
C LEU A 729 -7.33 31.68 -18.31
N ASP A 730 -6.00 31.56 -18.24
CA ASP A 730 -5.09 32.33 -19.07
C ASP A 730 -5.34 32.02 -20.55
N GLU A 731 -5.56 30.77 -20.97
CA GLU A 731 -5.88 30.40 -22.36
C GLU A 731 -7.14 31.08 -22.92
N THR A 732 -8.14 31.35 -22.07
CA THR A 732 -9.32 32.14 -22.49
C THR A 732 -8.98 33.61 -22.76
N GLU A 733 -7.85 34.11 -22.26
CA GLU A 733 -7.36 35.49 -22.37
C GLU A 733 -6.15 35.61 -23.35
N THR A 734 -5.21 34.65 -23.35
CA THR A 734 -3.99 34.47 -24.17
C THR A 734 -3.33 33.08 -23.95
N ALA A 735 -2.93 32.37 -25.01
CA ALA A 735 -2.37 31.01 -24.93
C ALA A 735 -0.95 30.94 -24.29
N GLY A 736 -0.83 30.25 -23.15
CA GLY A 736 0.44 29.91 -22.50
C GLY A 736 0.42 28.48 -21.92
N VAL A 737 1.58 27.82 -21.86
CA VAL A 737 1.76 26.43 -21.37
C VAL A 737 2.47 26.46 -20.02
N VAL A 738 2.04 25.64 -19.06
CA VAL A 738 2.50 25.72 -17.66
C VAL A 738 3.17 24.43 -17.16
N ASP A 739 2.71 23.24 -17.58
CA ASP A 739 3.36 21.96 -17.27
C ASP A 739 3.83 21.28 -18.55
N GLU A 740 5.16 21.21 -18.73
CA GLU A 740 5.77 20.59 -19.91
C GLU A 740 5.61 19.07 -19.95
N GLU A 741 5.13 18.43 -18.88
CA GLU A 741 4.86 16.99 -18.81
C GLU A 741 3.37 16.65 -18.91
N ASP A 742 2.48 17.62 -18.70
CA ASP A 742 1.03 17.41 -18.74
C ASP A 742 0.56 17.05 -20.16
N ARG A 743 -0.04 15.86 -20.28
CA ARG A 743 -0.49 15.30 -21.55
C ARG A 743 -1.49 16.21 -22.25
N ASP A 744 -2.48 16.73 -21.52
CA ASP A 744 -3.59 17.45 -22.13
C ASP A 744 -3.13 18.84 -22.60
N GLN A 745 -2.22 19.50 -21.88
CA GLN A 745 -1.57 20.73 -22.34
C GLN A 745 -0.69 20.51 -23.57
N GLN A 746 0.17 19.49 -23.57
CA GLN A 746 1.00 19.15 -24.74
C GLN A 746 0.14 18.81 -25.95
N GLN A 747 -0.92 18.04 -25.76
CA GLN A 747 -1.84 17.64 -26.81
C GLN A 747 -2.65 18.84 -27.33
N THR A 748 -3.05 19.75 -26.46
CA THR A 748 -3.76 20.98 -26.83
C THR A 748 -2.85 21.96 -27.59
N ARG A 749 -1.59 22.13 -27.17
CA ARG A 749 -0.58 22.89 -27.91
C ARG A 749 -0.29 22.29 -29.29
N ALA A 750 -0.18 20.96 -29.37
CA ALA A 750 0.01 20.26 -30.62
C ALA A 750 -1.22 20.44 -31.54
N ALA A 751 -2.44 20.37 -30.99
CA ALA A 751 -3.67 20.57 -31.75
C ALA A 751 -3.83 22.02 -32.24
N SER A 752 -3.53 23.03 -31.42
CA SER A 752 -3.71 24.45 -31.77
C SER A 752 -2.76 24.93 -32.88
N THR A 753 -1.65 24.22 -33.07
CA THR A 753 -0.65 24.47 -34.12
C THR A 753 -0.84 23.59 -35.36
N GLU A 754 -1.76 22.62 -35.31
CA GLU A 754 -2.07 21.75 -36.45
C GLU A 754 -2.86 22.52 -37.52
N PRO A 755 -2.57 22.35 -38.82
CA PRO A 755 -3.44 22.83 -39.88
C PRO A 755 -4.79 22.11 -39.81
N ALA A 756 -5.88 22.86 -39.95
CA ALA A 756 -7.23 22.31 -40.05
C ALA A 756 -7.93 22.88 -41.29
N LEU A 757 -8.71 22.03 -41.97
CA LEU A 757 -9.46 22.42 -43.16
C LEU A 757 -10.77 21.63 -43.26
N GLU A 758 -11.87 22.36 -43.36
CA GLU A 758 -13.21 21.86 -43.65
C GLU A 758 -13.81 22.76 -44.74
N PHE A 759 -14.66 22.23 -45.62
CA PHE A 759 -15.37 23.07 -46.58
C PHE A 759 -16.74 22.54 -46.93
N SER A 760 -17.62 23.44 -47.36
CA SER A 760 -18.95 23.14 -47.88
C SER A 760 -19.16 23.76 -49.26
N VAL A 761 -20.01 23.13 -50.09
CA VAL A 761 -20.41 23.63 -51.41
C VAL A 761 -21.93 23.79 -51.44
N GLU A 762 -22.41 25.03 -51.43
CA GLU A 762 -23.84 25.38 -51.50
C GLU A 762 -24.12 26.33 -52.65
N LYS A 763 -25.09 26.00 -53.52
CA LYS A 763 -25.54 26.87 -54.62
C LYS A 763 -24.38 27.45 -55.47
N GLN A 764 -23.38 26.63 -55.77
CA GLN A 764 -22.18 27.00 -56.53
C GLN A 764 -21.17 27.90 -55.79
N LEU A 765 -21.39 28.16 -54.50
CA LEU A 765 -20.45 28.84 -53.61
C LEU A 765 -19.71 27.80 -52.76
N VAL A 766 -18.40 27.82 -52.81
CA VAL A 766 -17.54 27.00 -51.95
C VAL A 766 -17.12 27.86 -50.75
N THR A 767 -17.41 27.39 -49.54
CA THR A 767 -16.97 28.03 -48.29
C THR A 767 -15.95 27.13 -47.62
N ILE A 768 -14.71 27.59 -47.49
CA ILE A 768 -13.65 26.91 -46.75
C ILE A 768 -13.56 27.53 -45.36
N SER A 769 -13.54 26.68 -44.34
CA SER A 769 -13.17 27.00 -42.95
C SER A 769 -11.78 26.42 -42.69
N TYR A 770 -10.82 27.23 -42.24
CA TYR A 770 -9.44 26.80 -42.09
C TYR A 770 -8.72 27.44 -40.90
N GLN A 771 -7.67 26.77 -40.42
CA GLN A 771 -6.75 27.25 -39.38
C GLN A 771 -5.32 26.86 -39.73
N ASN A 772 -4.34 27.74 -39.46
CA ASN A 772 -2.90 27.51 -39.70
C ASN A 772 -2.54 27.15 -41.17
N LEU A 773 -3.34 27.65 -42.13
CA LEU A 773 -3.17 27.46 -43.58
C LEU A 773 -3.08 28.80 -44.31
N VAL A 774 -2.08 28.91 -45.18
CA VAL A 774 -1.82 30.10 -46.04
C VAL A 774 -2.18 29.86 -47.50
N GLN A 775 -2.26 28.60 -47.92
CA GLN A 775 -2.64 28.21 -49.27
C GLN A 775 -3.29 26.83 -49.25
N CYS A 776 -4.21 26.58 -50.19
CA CYS A 776 -4.76 25.27 -50.46
C CYS A 776 -4.82 25.04 -51.98
N ARG A 777 -4.83 23.78 -52.40
CA ARG A 777 -5.02 23.39 -53.80
C ARG A 777 -6.41 22.84 -53.98
N VAL A 778 -7.17 23.43 -54.88
CA VAL A 778 -8.54 23.01 -55.24
C VAL A 778 -8.48 22.24 -56.55
N ASN A 779 -8.87 20.98 -56.54
CA ASN A 779 -8.98 20.12 -57.70
C ASN A 779 -10.46 19.91 -58.06
N TYR A 780 -10.76 19.98 -59.35
CA TYR A 780 -12.09 19.79 -59.90
C TYR A 780 -12.11 18.54 -60.78
N TYR A 781 -12.99 17.59 -60.46
CA TYR A 781 -13.21 16.38 -61.23
C TYR A 781 -14.62 16.40 -61.81
N GLN A 782 -14.72 16.56 -63.13
CA GLN A 782 -15.98 16.45 -63.85
C GLN A 782 -16.42 14.99 -63.84
N MET A 783 -17.65 14.76 -63.39
CA MET A 783 -18.19 13.42 -63.25
C MET A 783 -19.09 13.03 -64.42
N ASP A 784 -18.95 11.80 -64.88
CA ASP A 784 -20.07 11.06 -65.47
C ASP A 784 -20.86 10.41 -64.33
N ILE A 785 -21.93 11.09 -63.92
CA ILE A 785 -22.79 10.64 -62.82
C ILE A 785 -23.40 9.27 -63.09
N GLU A 786 -23.75 8.94 -64.34
CA GLU A 786 -24.42 7.68 -64.63
C GLU A 786 -23.46 6.50 -64.43
N LEU A 787 -22.22 6.65 -64.90
CA LEU A 787 -21.18 5.66 -64.71
C LEU A 787 -20.84 5.47 -63.22
N LEU A 788 -20.69 6.57 -62.47
CA LEU A 788 -20.42 6.52 -61.03
C LEU A 788 -21.55 5.84 -60.26
N PHE A 789 -22.79 6.26 -60.51
CA PHE A 789 -23.97 5.69 -59.86
C PHE A 789 -24.13 4.20 -60.17
N SER A 790 -23.80 3.76 -61.39
CA SER A 790 -23.90 2.35 -61.77
C SER A 790 -22.83 1.48 -61.11
N ARG A 791 -21.64 2.02 -60.82
CA ARG A 791 -20.57 1.31 -60.12
C ARG A 791 -20.76 1.34 -58.61
N GLN A 792 -21.23 2.46 -58.08
CA GLN A 792 -21.41 2.71 -56.65
C GLN A 792 -22.62 3.64 -56.44
N PRO A 793 -23.81 3.10 -56.21
CA PRO A 793 -25.05 3.90 -56.12
C PRO A 793 -25.30 4.59 -54.77
N PHE A 794 -24.56 4.24 -53.71
CA PHE A 794 -24.73 4.77 -52.34
C PHE A 794 -23.56 5.67 -51.87
N VAL A 795 -22.94 6.43 -52.80
CA VAL A 795 -21.65 7.14 -52.63
C VAL A 795 -21.70 8.42 -51.79
N GLN A 796 -22.80 8.73 -51.11
CA GLN A 796 -22.90 10.01 -50.39
C GLN A 796 -21.86 10.23 -49.26
N GLN A 797 -20.98 9.26 -48.92
CA GLN A 797 -20.06 9.37 -47.77
C GLN A 797 -18.63 8.77 -47.90
N GLN A 798 -18.07 8.51 -49.08
CA GLN A 798 -16.65 8.06 -49.16
C GLN A 798 -15.75 8.98 -50.00
N SER A 799 -14.91 9.74 -49.31
CA SER A 799 -14.07 10.84 -49.78
C SER A 799 -12.61 10.47 -50.13
N GLY A 800 -12.29 9.18 -50.31
CA GLY A 800 -10.89 8.72 -50.34
C GLY A 800 -10.35 8.10 -51.63
N GLN A 801 -11.13 7.92 -52.70
CA GLN A 801 -10.74 7.06 -53.84
C GLN A 801 -10.41 7.80 -55.16
N PHE A 802 -10.43 9.14 -55.18
CA PHE A 802 -10.16 9.92 -56.40
C PHE A 802 -8.67 10.10 -56.74
N SER A 803 -7.77 9.59 -55.90
CA SER A 803 -6.30 9.72 -56.02
C SER A 803 -5.70 9.11 -57.30
N PHE A 804 -6.47 8.34 -58.07
CA PHE A 804 -6.03 7.66 -59.30
C PHE A 804 -6.54 8.32 -60.59
N ILE A 805 -7.34 9.39 -60.51
CA ILE A 805 -7.91 10.10 -61.66
C ILE A 805 -7.24 11.48 -61.78
N GLN A 806 -6.84 11.88 -62.99
CA GLN A 806 -6.28 13.22 -63.21
C GLN A 806 -7.40 14.28 -63.13
N PRO A 807 -7.24 15.36 -62.34
CA PRO A 807 -8.24 16.42 -62.24
C PRO A 807 -8.41 17.16 -63.56
N ASN A 808 -9.65 17.57 -63.87
CA ASN A 808 -9.96 18.37 -65.05
C ASN A 808 -9.38 19.78 -64.93
N ARG A 809 -9.30 20.31 -63.71
CA ARG A 809 -8.61 21.56 -63.37
C ARG A 809 -8.08 21.50 -61.95
N SER A 810 -6.92 22.09 -61.74
CA SER A 810 -6.33 22.29 -60.42
C SER A 810 -5.94 23.76 -60.27
N GLU A 811 -6.34 24.38 -59.17
CA GLU A 811 -6.01 25.75 -58.83
C GLU A 811 -5.29 25.81 -57.48
N LEU A 812 -4.35 26.73 -57.35
CA LEU A 812 -3.75 27.08 -56.07
C LEU A 812 -4.45 28.35 -55.56
N LEU A 813 -5.07 28.26 -54.39
CA LEU A 813 -5.82 29.35 -53.78
C LEU A 813 -5.06 29.85 -52.55
N GLU A 814 -4.72 31.14 -52.55
CA GLU A 814 -4.15 31.81 -51.38
C GLU A 814 -5.25 32.10 -50.36
N LEU A 815 -5.01 31.70 -49.11
CA LEU A 815 -5.94 31.85 -48.02
C LEU A 815 -5.51 33.05 -47.15
N PRO A 816 -6.40 34.03 -46.89
CA PRO A 816 -6.07 35.17 -46.05
C PRO A 816 -5.59 34.74 -44.65
N PRO A 817 -4.39 35.15 -44.20
CA PRO A 817 -3.81 34.68 -42.94
C PRO A 817 -4.57 35.15 -41.68
N GLU A 818 -5.35 36.24 -41.77
CA GLU A 818 -6.13 36.79 -40.66
C GLU A 818 -7.61 36.38 -40.66
N SER A 819 -8.02 35.50 -41.59
CA SER A 819 -9.40 34.99 -41.66
C SER A 819 -9.46 33.51 -41.31
N THR A 820 -10.57 33.08 -40.72
CA THR A 820 -10.88 31.66 -40.47
C THR A 820 -11.78 31.06 -41.54
N SER A 821 -12.25 31.88 -42.50
CA SER A 821 -13.05 31.42 -43.63
C SER A 821 -12.73 32.15 -44.94
N HIS A 822 -12.91 31.45 -46.06
CA HIS A 822 -12.76 32.01 -47.41
C HIS A 822 -13.83 31.44 -48.34
N GLN A 823 -14.42 32.30 -49.16
CA GLN A 823 -15.49 31.93 -50.09
C GLN A 823 -15.10 32.23 -51.54
N PHE A 824 -15.36 31.29 -52.44
CA PHE A 824 -15.20 31.48 -53.87
C PHE A 824 -16.30 30.77 -54.66
N SER A 825 -16.59 31.26 -55.86
CA SER A 825 -17.58 30.63 -56.74
C SER A 825 -16.93 29.56 -57.62
N LEU A 826 -17.67 28.50 -57.94
CA LEU A 826 -17.23 27.48 -58.89
C LEU A 826 -16.89 28.10 -60.27
N PRO A 827 -15.78 27.69 -60.92
CA PRO A 827 -15.39 28.23 -62.22
C PRO A 827 -16.49 28.08 -63.29
N HIS A 828 -16.58 29.06 -64.21
CA HIS A 828 -17.64 29.15 -65.21
C HIS A 828 -17.76 27.89 -66.10
N GLU A 829 -16.66 27.19 -66.36
CA GLU A 829 -16.63 25.96 -67.18
C GLU A 829 -17.31 24.73 -66.53
N PHE A 830 -17.54 24.80 -65.22
CA PHE A 830 -18.19 23.78 -64.41
C PHE A 830 -19.64 24.15 -64.03
N GLN A 831 -20.10 25.35 -64.41
CA GLN A 831 -21.51 25.73 -64.22
C GLN A 831 -22.42 24.81 -65.04
N GLY A 832 -23.45 24.25 -64.39
CA GLY A 832 -24.36 23.29 -65.03
C GLY A 832 -23.81 21.87 -65.17
N LYS A 833 -22.59 21.59 -64.69
CA LYS A 833 -21.98 20.26 -64.72
C LYS A 833 -21.83 19.70 -63.30
N ASN A 834 -21.86 18.38 -63.20
CA ASN A 834 -21.63 17.71 -61.93
C ASN A 834 -20.14 17.54 -61.69
N VAL A 835 -19.66 18.07 -60.55
CA VAL A 835 -18.23 18.17 -60.25
C VAL A 835 -17.97 17.75 -58.82
N ILE A 836 -16.88 17.01 -58.60
CA ILE A 836 -16.31 16.82 -57.27
C ILE A 836 -15.24 17.88 -57.08
N VAL A 837 -15.38 18.64 -56.00
CA VAL A 837 -14.36 19.57 -55.53
C VAL A 837 -13.56 18.83 -54.48
N GLU A 838 -12.25 18.75 -54.67
CA GLU A 838 -11.30 18.26 -53.66
C GLU A 838 -10.40 19.41 -53.26
N ILE A 839 -10.20 19.61 -51.96
CA ILE A 839 -9.31 20.63 -51.42
C ILE A 839 -8.20 19.92 -50.65
N THR A 840 -6.96 20.20 -51.07
CA THR A 840 -5.75 19.61 -50.48
C THR A 840 -4.85 20.69 -49.89
N ALA A 841 -4.41 20.51 -48.65
CA ALA A 841 -3.50 21.44 -47.98
C ALA A 841 -2.70 20.74 -46.87
N LYS A 842 -1.37 20.90 -46.84
CA LYS A 842 -0.45 20.34 -45.81
C LYS A 842 -0.77 18.88 -45.37
N GLY A 843 -1.07 18.00 -46.34
CA GLY A 843 -1.37 16.58 -46.06
C GLY A 843 -2.84 16.25 -45.75
N ILE A 844 -3.71 17.26 -45.64
CA ILE A 844 -5.16 17.10 -45.49
C ILE A 844 -5.79 17.08 -46.88
N SER A 845 -6.65 16.10 -47.17
CA SER A 845 -7.51 16.07 -48.36
C SER A 845 -8.97 15.91 -47.94
N GLN A 846 -9.81 16.83 -48.39
CA GLN A 846 -11.25 16.80 -48.21
C GLN A 846 -11.91 16.85 -49.59
N SER A 847 -13.01 16.14 -49.80
CA SER A 847 -13.72 16.14 -51.08
C SER A 847 -15.22 16.20 -50.90
N GLN A 848 -15.90 17.02 -51.70
CA GLN A 848 -17.36 17.15 -51.68
C GLN A 848 -17.93 17.17 -53.10
N THR A 849 -19.11 16.57 -53.26
CA THR A 849 -19.79 16.46 -54.55
C THR A 849 -20.76 17.62 -54.77
N CYS A 850 -20.62 18.33 -55.88
CA CYS A 850 -21.54 19.36 -56.34
C CYS A 850 -22.41 18.82 -57.48
N TYR A 851 -23.72 18.68 -57.23
CA TYR A 851 -24.70 18.30 -58.24
C TYR A 851 -25.27 19.57 -58.90
N ALA A 852 -25.10 19.70 -60.21
CA ALA A 852 -25.72 20.76 -60.98
C ALA A 852 -27.05 20.26 -61.56
N HIS A 853 -28.16 20.69 -60.95
CA HIS A 853 -29.51 20.43 -61.46
C HIS A 853 -30.42 21.64 -61.22
N THR A 854 -31.41 21.81 -62.09
CA THR A 854 -32.53 22.74 -61.92
C THR A 854 -33.84 21.98 -61.74
N MET A 855 -33.77 20.83 -61.09
CA MET A 855 -34.92 19.98 -60.74
C MET A 855 -35.31 20.12 -59.26
N SER A 856 -36.60 20.25 -58.99
CA SER A 856 -37.19 20.04 -57.67
C SER A 856 -37.78 18.63 -57.61
N ILE A 857 -37.37 17.86 -56.60
CA ILE A 857 -37.72 16.43 -56.47
C ILE A 857 -38.44 16.23 -55.16
N GLN A 858 -39.65 15.69 -55.26
CA GLN A 858 -40.45 15.28 -54.11
C GLN A 858 -40.51 13.75 -54.07
N ILE A 859 -39.94 13.16 -53.02
CA ILE A 859 -39.99 11.72 -52.76
C ILE A 859 -41.17 11.43 -51.84
N VAL A 860 -42.07 10.57 -52.29
CA VAL A 860 -43.24 10.11 -51.53
C VAL A 860 -42.94 8.68 -51.07
N GLU A 861 -42.13 8.55 -50.02
CA GLU A 861 -41.58 7.27 -49.54
C GLU A 861 -42.65 6.21 -49.24
N ASN A 862 -43.73 6.60 -48.53
CA ASN A 862 -44.82 5.68 -48.17
C ASN A 862 -45.55 5.06 -49.37
N TYR A 863 -45.41 5.63 -50.57
CA TYR A 863 -46.06 5.14 -51.78
C TYR A 863 -45.06 4.76 -52.87
N GLY A 864 -43.76 4.78 -52.58
CA GLY A 864 -42.73 4.36 -53.54
C GLY A 864 -42.67 5.20 -54.82
N GLN A 865 -43.11 6.46 -54.76
CA GLN A 865 -43.17 7.34 -55.93
C GLN A 865 -42.28 8.57 -55.76
N ILE A 866 -41.78 9.07 -56.89
CA ILE A 866 -41.17 10.39 -56.98
C ILE A 866 -42.00 11.29 -57.90
N LYS A 867 -41.90 12.60 -57.66
CA LYS A 867 -42.36 13.65 -58.56
C LYS A 867 -41.21 14.61 -58.84
N VAL A 868 -40.99 14.89 -60.12
CA VAL A 868 -39.92 15.77 -60.62
C VAL A 868 -40.54 16.96 -61.33
N THR A 869 -40.14 18.17 -60.95
CA THR A 869 -40.59 19.43 -61.54
C THR A 869 -39.42 20.36 -61.80
N ALA A 870 -39.53 21.29 -62.75
CA ALA A 870 -38.52 22.34 -62.93
C ALA A 870 -38.47 23.25 -61.71
N GLN A 871 -37.25 23.64 -61.32
CA GLN A 871 -36.97 24.52 -60.20
C GLN A 871 -37.18 25.97 -60.65
N GLY A 872 -38.30 26.57 -60.27
CA GLY A 872 -38.67 27.94 -60.62
C GLY A 872 -40.17 28.07 -60.89
N ASP A 873 -40.62 27.53 -62.03
CA ASP A 873 -42.02 27.61 -62.48
C ASP A 873 -42.88 26.39 -62.04
N GLY A 874 -42.26 25.35 -61.47
CA GLY A 874 -42.95 24.16 -60.96
C GLY A 874 -43.54 23.25 -62.04
N THR A 875 -43.16 23.43 -63.31
CA THR A 875 -43.64 22.62 -64.43
C THR A 875 -43.21 21.15 -64.25
N PRO A 876 -44.12 20.17 -64.43
CA PRO A 876 -43.74 18.75 -64.37
C PRO A 876 -42.76 18.35 -65.47
N LEU A 877 -41.67 17.70 -65.08
CA LEU A 877 -40.66 17.23 -66.02
C LEU A 877 -40.96 15.80 -66.46
N SER A 878 -41.54 15.66 -67.66
CA SER A 878 -41.75 14.37 -68.32
C SER A 878 -40.48 13.90 -69.03
N ARG A 879 -40.29 12.58 -69.17
CA ARG A 879 -39.09 11.97 -69.78
C ARG A 879 -37.77 12.21 -69.03
N THR A 880 -37.83 12.55 -67.74
CA THR A 880 -36.65 12.48 -66.87
C THR A 880 -36.31 11.02 -66.64
N TYR A 881 -35.10 10.61 -67.00
CA TYR A 881 -34.61 9.25 -66.76
C TYR A 881 -34.39 9.03 -65.26
N VAL A 882 -34.85 7.90 -64.74
CA VAL A 882 -34.74 7.51 -63.34
C VAL A 882 -34.13 6.13 -63.28
N LYS A 883 -32.98 5.99 -62.62
CA LYS A 883 -32.27 4.72 -62.42
C LYS A 883 -32.25 4.39 -60.93
N VAL A 884 -32.66 3.19 -60.57
CA VAL A 884 -32.89 2.77 -59.18
C VAL A 884 -32.01 1.59 -58.85
N TYR A 885 -31.27 1.72 -57.75
CA TYR A 885 -30.55 0.62 -57.11
C TYR A 885 -31.14 0.35 -55.73
N ALA A 886 -31.17 -0.92 -55.34
CA ALA A 886 -31.60 -1.36 -54.03
C ALA A 886 -30.41 -1.93 -53.25
N SER A 887 -30.37 -1.61 -51.95
CA SER A 887 -29.47 -2.25 -50.99
C SER A 887 -30.22 -3.40 -50.31
N MET A 888 -29.82 -4.63 -50.60
CA MET A 888 -30.45 -5.84 -50.05
C MET A 888 -29.77 -6.36 -48.75
N GLY A 889 -28.75 -5.66 -48.25
CA GLY A 889 -27.92 -6.05 -47.10
C GLY A 889 -26.54 -5.36 -47.13
N PRO A 890 -25.65 -5.60 -46.15
CA PRO A 890 -24.36 -4.92 -46.08
C PRO A 890 -23.48 -5.25 -47.29
N GLY A 891 -23.18 -4.23 -48.10
CA GLY A 891 -22.11 -4.24 -49.11
C GLY A 891 -22.47 -4.62 -50.55
N LYS A 892 -23.72 -5.02 -50.86
CA LYS A 892 -24.13 -5.30 -52.26
C LYS A 892 -25.32 -4.45 -52.68
N ALA A 893 -25.03 -3.42 -53.48
CA ALA A 893 -26.04 -2.71 -54.24
C ALA A 893 -26.38 -3.50 -55.51
N ARG A 894 -27.66 -3.64 -55.81
CA ARG A 894 -28.14 -4.30 -57.03
C ARG A 894 -29.03 -3.36 -57.82
N PHE A 895 -28.87 -3.36 -59.14
CA PHE A 895 -29.80 -2.67 -60.03
C PHE A 895 -31.20 -3.22 -59.78
N TYR A 896 -32.16 -2.33 -59.54
CA TYR A 896 -33.52 -2.68 -59.19
C TYR A 896 -34.46 -2.41 -60.36
N LYS A 897 -34.47 -1.17 -60.86
CA LYS A 897 -35.35 -0.74 -61.94
C LYS A 897 -34.85 0.55 -62.56
N ASP A 898 -35.22 0.83 -63.79
CA ASP A 898 -35.12 2.16 -64.37
C ASP A 898 -36.35 2.50 -65.23
N GLY A 899 -36.41 3.73 -65.70
CA GLY A 899 -37.42 4.19 -66.63
C GLY A 899 -37.49 5.70 -66.69
N TYR A 900 -38.61 6.22 -67.16
CA TYR A 900 -38.79 7.66 -67.38
C TYR A 900 -40.01 8.17 -66.63
N THR A 901 -39.95 9.42 -66.18
CA THR A 901 -41.13 10.10 -65.62
C THR A 901 -42.25 10.26 -66.65
N ASP A 902 -43.49 10.11 -66.21
CA ASP A 902 -44.69 10.33 -67.04
C ASP A 902 -44.95 11.83 -67.34
N LEU A 903 -46.03 12.14 -68.07
CA LEU A 903 -46.44 13.52 -68.37
C LEU A 903 -46.69 14.40 -67.12
N ARG A 904 -46.85 13.78 -65.95
CA ARG A 904 -47.07 14.45 -64.66
C ARG A 904 -45.78 14.56 -63.85
N GLY A 905 -44.64 14.20 -64.44
CA GLY A 905 -43.33 14.16 -63.81
C GLY A 905 -43.18 13.07 -62.76
N ARG A 906 -44.02 12.01 -62.79
CA ARG A 906 -44.02 10.96 -61.77
C ARG A 906 -43.34 9.69 -62.23
N PHE A 907 -42.69 9.01 -61.30
CA PHE A 907 -42.11 7.68 -61.51
C PHE A 907 -42.28 6.81 -60.26
N ASP A 908 -42.61 5.54 -60.46
CA ASP A 908 -42.71 4.51 -59.42
C ASP A 908 -41.40 3.71 -59.37
N TYR A 909 -40.64 3.92 -58.28
CA TYR A 909 -39.32 3.34 -58.09
C TYR A 909 -39.32 2.01 -57.33
N THR A 910 -40.47 1.55 -56.81
CA THR A 910 -40.54 0.36 -55.95
C THR A 910 -41.22 -0.83 -56.59
N SER A 911 -42.21 -0.61 -57.46
CA SER A 911 -43.02 -1.71 -58.01
C SER A 911 -42.28 -2.53 -59.05
N LEU A 912 -42.06 -3.81 -58.72
CA LEU A 912 -41.62 -4.90 -59.60
C LEU A 912 -42.55 -6.10 -59.39
N SER A 913 -42.72 -6.94 -60.42
CA SER A 913 -43.48 -8.21 -60.31
C SER A 913 -42.66 -9.33 -59.67
N THR A 914 -41.97 -9.03 -58.56
CA THR A 914 -41.07 -9.93 -57.81
C THR A 914 -41.26 -9.74 -56.30
N ASP A 915 -40.74 -10.67 -55.49
CA ASP A 915 -40.68 -10.58 -54.02
C ASP A 915 -39.44 -9.79 -53.54
N GLU A 916 -38.74 -9.10 -54.44
CA GLU A 916 -37.46 -8.45 -54.11
C GLU A 916 -37.63 -7.27 -53.14
N LEU A 917 -38.79 -6.59 -53.16
CA LEU A 917 -39.09 -5.45 -52.29
C LEU A 917 -39.01 -5.81 -50.79
N ASP A 918 -39.36 -7.05 -50.41
CA ASP A 918 -39.28 -7.56 -49.03
C ASP A 918 -37.87 -7.49 -48.43
N ARG A 919 -36.85 -7.49 -49.29
CA ARG A 919 -35.44 -7.59 -48.90
C ARG A 919 -34.71 -6.26 -49.01
N VAL A 920 -35.37 -5.20 -49.50
CA VAL A 920 -34.76 -3.88 -49.70
C VAL A 920 -34.69 -3.13 -48.37
N GLN A 921 -33.49 -2.69 -47.98
CA GLN A 921 -33.27 -1.83 -46.82
C GLN A 921 -33.35 -0.34 -47.18
N ARG A 922 -32.85 0.03 -48.36
CA ARG A 922 -32.83 1.40 -48.90
C ARG A 922 -32.70 1.41 -50.43
N PHE A 923 -33.20 2.46 -51.05
CA PHE A 923 -33.05 2.76 -52.47
C PHE A 923 -32.11 3.92 -52.70
N ALA A 924 -31.36 3.87 -53.79
CA ALA A 924 -30.68 5.01 -54.38
C ALA A 924 -31.31 5.29 -55.75
N LEU A 925 -31.60 6.56 -56.01
CA LEU A 925 -32.32 7.07 -57.16
C LEU A 925 -31.44 8.08 -57.89
N LEU A 926 -31.03 7.77 -59.10
CA LEU A 926 -30.43 8.73 -60.02
C LEU A 926 -31.50 9.29 -60.93
N LEU A 927 -31.62 10.61 -60.99
CA LEU A 927 -32.52 11.32 -61.89
C LEU A 927 -31.69 12.13 -62.90
N MET A 928 -31.98 11.98 -64.19
CA MET A 928 -31.26 12.65 -65.28
C MET A 928 -32.22 13.27 -66.29
N SER A 929 -31.99 14.53 -66.63
CA SER A 929 -32.67 15.27 -67.68
C SER A 929 -31.63 15.94 -68.56
N GLU A 930 -31.79 15.86 -69.88
CA GLU A 930 -30.88 16.53 -70.83
C GLU A 930 -30.87 18.05 -70.64
N GLU A 931 -32.00 18.66 -70.27
CA GLU A 931 -32.14 20.11 -70.08
C GLU A 931 -31.95 20.56 -68.62
N HIS A 932 -32.27 19.70 -67.63
CA HIS A 932 -32.33 20.08 -66.21
C HIS A 932 -31.25 19.45 -65.31
N GLY A 933 -30.29 18.72 -65.89
CA GLY A 933 -29.13 18.17 -65.19
C GLY A 933 -29.40 16.82 -64.51
N ALA A 934 -28.57 16.46 -63.53
CA ALA A 934 -28.64 15.16 -62.86
C ALA A 934 -28.44 15.25 -61.35
N VAL A 935 -29.09 14.37 -60.59
CA VAL A 935 -28.98 14.34 -59.12
C VAL A 935 -29.27 12.95 -58.57
N ILE A 936 -28.60 12.61 -57.47
CA ILE A 936 -28.80 11.37 -56.73
C ILE A 936 -29.57 11.67 -55.43
N ARG A 937 -30.55 10.81 -55.11
CA ARG A 937 -31.29 10.83 -53.85
C ARG A 937 -31.40 9.42 -53.27
N GLU A 938 -31.35 9.32 -51.94
CA GLU A 938 -31.68 8.07 -51.24
C GLU A 938 -33.14 8.12 -50.76
N ALA A 939 -33.81 6.97 -50.74
CA ALA A 939 -35.17 6.81 -50.26
C ALA A 939 -35.33 5.50 -49.48
N LYS A 940 -36.18 5.50 -48.44
CA LYS A 940 -36.54 4.27 -47.71
C LYS A 940 -37.59 3.47 -48.48
N PRO A 941 -37.64 2.13 -48.31
CA PRO A 941 -38.77 1.35 -48.81
C PRO A 941 -40.08 1.83 -48.16
N PRO A 942 -41.22 1.71 -48.85
CA PRO A 942 -42.53 2.07 -48.31
C PRO A 942 -42.80 1.33 -47.00
N LYS A 943 -43.30 2.06 -45.98
CA LYS A 943 -43.75 1.45 -44.72
C LYS A 943 -44.92 0.50 -45.01
N ARG A 944 -44.80 -0.74 -44.53
CA ARG A 944 -45.87 -1.73 -44.58
C ARG A 944 -46.81 -1.60 -43.39
#